data_AF-A0A7Y4KNC2-F1
#
_entry.id   AF-A0A7Y4KNC2-F1
#
_cell.length_a   1.000
_cell.length_b   1.000
_cell.length_c   1.000
_cell.angle_alpha   90.00
_cell.angle_beta   90.00
_cell.angle_gamma   90.00
#
_symmetry.space_group_name_H-M   'P 1'
#
loop_
_entity.id
_entity.type
_entity.pdbx_description
1 polymer ?
#
loop_
_entity_poly.entity_id
_entity_poly.type
_entity_poly.pdbx_seq_one_letter_code
_entity_poly.pdbx_strand_id
1 'polypeptide(L)'
;MPDSHRSLITEALEALGVTRWVLSIHDPSFPGLPGEDLGRGSPYSEGAARFLAFARDLGFTGIQLGPQGQTTAHNPSPYDGTLFSRNTLNVALPTLTDPHGPWGALLSSDTLARLVSEAPTDGGPEARYHSACRGQALALQEAWDTFRRTREPGLVQRFEAFRVEQREWLERDALFDVLATRHHTPDDWRGWADSLEGRLFAPRPGEETQAEARIRELLTVEAEAVEQYAFRQFLVHEQHGLLRERVGAWGLKLYGDLQIGFSPRDTWARQGLFLRAYLMGAPPSRTNPEGQPWNYPVLDPEQYVAPDGFGPGPVLRYLDSRLGKMLSEYDGLRIDHPHGLVCPWVYRAGSADPLRAVQGGARLFSSPDLPDHPELARYAIVAPEQLDRSVPRHADGWVKWLTEEQVGRYAILFDSVVRTARERGRAREDVLCEVLSTLPHELSRVMARDGLGRFRVTQKADLTNPADVYRSENAAPEDWVMVGNHDTKSLWRLISEWQWKHALRAQADYLAWRLHPEVEGREDFARQLAQDPGLLAQAKFADLFTNRARSVMVFFADLLGMPDTYNAPGSVDARNWSLRIPRDWAAQYQQRLRAGAALNLPQVLAMALRAGGAEARARHAKLLERLDVAATRLRT
;
A
#
# COMPACT_ATOMS: atom_id res chain seq x y z
N MET A 1 14.75 23.50 -4.28
CA MET A 1 14.06 24.80 -4.09
C MET A 1 14.70 25.52 -2.90
N PRO A 2 14.75 26.86 -2.81
CA PRO A 2 15.31 27.51 -1.61
C PRO A 2 14.43 27.22 -0.37
N ASP A 3 15.04 27.19 0.83
CA ASP A 3 14.36 26.92 2.12
C ASP A 3 13.11 27.78 2.37
N SER A 4 13.04 28.95 1.71
CA SER A 4 11.88 29.84 1.69
C SER A 4 10.62 29.21 1.09
N HIS A 5 10.74 28.26 0.15
CA HIS A 5 9.59 27.60 -0.48
C HIS A 5 8.94 26.58 0.47
N ARG A 6 9.73 25.70 1.09
CA ARG A 6 9.21 24.72 2.04
C ARG A 6 8.51 25.40 3.22
N SER A 7 9.13 26.45 3.78
CA SER A 7 8.52 27.25 4.85
C SER A 7 7.19 27.88 4.43
N LEU A 8 7.10 28.41 3.19
CA LEU A 8 5.85 28.95 2.64
C LEU A 8 4.75 27.89 2.54
N ILE A 9 5.08 26.68 2.08
CA ILE A 9 4.13 25.56 2.02
C ILE A 9 3.69 25.15 3.41
N THR A 10 4.61 25.02 4.37
CA THR A 10 4.28 24.69 5.77
C THR A 10 3.32 25.72 6.38
N GLU A 11 3.60 27.02 6.24
CA GLU A 11 2.72 28.09 6.72
C GLU A 11 1.30 28.01 6.11
N ALA A 12 1.20 27.67 4.83
CA ALA A 12 -0.08 27.48 4.15
C ALA A 12 -0.83 26.23 4.60
N LEU A 13 -0.15 25.10 4.80
CA LEU A 13 -0.75 23.88 5.33
C LEU A 13 -1.27 24.08 6.76
N GLU A 14 -0.50 24.78 7.61
CA GLU A 14 -0.91 25.15 8.98
C GLU A 14 -2.16 26.03 8.96
N ALA A 15 -2.21 27.05 8.08
CA ALA A 15 -3.38 27.91 7.93
C ALA A 15 -4.64 27.14 7.47
N LEU A 16 -4.46 26.04 6.73
CA LEU A 16 -5.52 25.14 6.29
C LEU A 16 -5.82 24.00 7.28
N GLY A 17 -5.08 23.90 8.39
CA GLY A 17 -5.26 22.86 9.40
C GLY A 17 -4.79 21.46 8.95
N VAL A 18 -3.99 21.37 7.88
CA VAL A 18 -3.45 20.12 7.37
C VAL A 18 -2.12 19.81 8.06
N THR A 19 -2.07 18.70 8.79
CA THR A 19 -0.88 18.29 9.54
C THR A 19 -0.12 17.15 8.87
N ARG A 20 -0.75 16.45 7.90
CA ARG A 20 -0.11 15.41 7.10
C ARG A 20 -0.35 15.66 5.63
N TRP A 21 0.72 15.87 4.90
CA TRP A 21 0.75 15.93 3.45
C TRP A 21 1.66 14.80 2.96
N VAL A 22 1.08 13.75 2.39
CA VAL A 22 1.78 12.47 2.14
C VAL A 22 1.82 12.14 0.65
N LEU A 23 3.00 11.74 0.18
CA LEU A 23 3.19 11.23 -1.18
C LEU A 23 3.10 9.70 -1.16
N SER A 24 2.21 9.13 -1.97
CA SER A 24 2.12 7.69 -2.16
C SER A 24 2.84 7.24 -3.44
N ILE A 25 3.70 6.24 -3.32
CA ILE A 25 4.51 5.68 -4.42
C ILE A 25 4.88 4.23 -4.11
N HIS A 26 4.91 3.35 -5.12
CA HIS A 26 5.34 1.96 -4.95
C HIS A 26 6.78 1.78 -5.45
N ASP A 27 7.49 0.82 -4.87
CA ASP A 27 8.90 0.52 -5.17
C ASP A 27 9.30 0.50 -6.65
N PRO A 28 8.60 -0.25 -7.54
CA PRO A 28 9.01 -0.34 -8.95
C PRO A 28 8.92 1.01 -9.68
N SER A 29 8.16 1.98 -9.13
CA SER A 29 7.94 3.27 -9.75
C SER A 29 9.07 4.27 -9.54
N PHE A 30 9.95 4.05 -8.56
CA PHE A 30 11.03 5.00 -8.29
C PHE A 30 11.96 5.17 -9.51
N PRO A 31 12.43 6.39 -9.79
CA PRO A 31 13.38 6.63 -10.85
C PRO A 31 14.77 6.13 -10.45
N GLY A 32 15.55 5.65 -11.42
CA GLY A 32 16.97 5.36 -11.26
C GLY A 32 17.82 6.31 -12.09
N LEU A 33 19.06 6.56 -11.66
CA LEU A 33 20.06 7.20 -12.52
C LEU A 33 20.47 6.24 -13.66
N PRO A 34 21.11 6.74 -14.74
CA PRO A 34 21.45 5.91 -15.90
C PRO A 34 22.23 4.63 -15.57
N GLY A 35 23.10 4.64 -14.55
CA GLY A 35 23.88 3.49 -14.10
C GLY A 35 23.20 2.57 -13.07
N GLU A 36 21.91 2.78 -12.77
CA GLU A 36 21.20 2.04 -11.71
C GLU A 36 20.00 1.23 -12.23
N ASP A 37 19.55 1.50 -13.46
CA ASP A 37 18.23 1.09 -13.92
C ASP A 37 18.27 -0.21 -14.71
N LEU A 38 17.82 -1.30 -14.08
CA LEU A 38 17.70 -2.64 -14.67
C LEU A 38 16.29 -2.91 -15.23
N GLY A 39 15.47 -1.89 -15.43
CA GLY A 39 14.09 -2.03 -15.90
C GLY A 39 13.02 -1.96 -14.79
N ARG A 40 13.44 -1.82 -13.53
CA ARG A 40 12.57 -1.65 -12.35
C ARG A 40 13.19 -0.64 -11.38
N GLY A 41 12.38 0.23 -10.78
CA GLY A 41 12.82 1.17 -9.75
C GLY A 41 13.19 0.49 -8.43
N SER A 42 13.94 1.21 -7.58
CA SER A 42 14.18 0.83 -6.18
C SER A 42 14.15 2.09 -5.31
N PRO A 43 13.47 2.07 -4.15
CA PRO A 43 13.49 3.18 -3.19
C PRO A 43 14.87 3.42 -2.55
N TYR A 44 15.82 2.48 -2.68
CA TYR A 44 17.13 2.55 -2.06
C TYR A 44 18.22 3.11 -2.99
N SER A 45 17.85 3.45 -4.23
CA SER A 45 18.77 4.03 -5.23
C SER A 45 19.05 5.52 -5.00
N GLU A 46 20.10 6.05 -5.63
CA GLU A 46 20.38 7.50 -5.60
C GLU A 46 19.33 8.27 -6.42
N GLY A 47 18.84 7.69 -7.53
CA GLY A 47 17.72 8.25 -8.29
C GLY A 47 16.47 8.45 -7.41
N ALA A 48 16.13 7.45 -6.59
CA ALA A 48 15.05 7.56 -5.62
C ALA A 48 15.33 8.61 -4.55
N ALA A 49 16.56 8.67 -4.03
CA ALA A 49 16.95 9.67 -3.04
C ALA A 49 16.75 11.10 -3.55
N ARG A 50 17.09 11.39 -4.82
CA ARG A 50 16.83 12.68 -5.46
C ARG A 50 15.34 12.99 -5.60
N PHE A 51 14.53 11.99 -5.94
CA PHE A 51 13.08 12.16 -6.02
C PHE A 51 12.44 12.41 -4.64
N LEU A 52 12.90 11.72 -3.60
CA LEU A 52 12.45 11.93 -2.22
C LEU A 52 12.90 13.29 -1.66
N ALA A 53 14.09 13.76 -2.02
CA ALA A 53 14.53 15.12 -1.70
C ALA A 53 13.64 16.16 -2.39
N PHE A 54 13.22 15.91 -3.63
CA PHE A 54 12.22 16.75 -4.30
C PHE A 54 10.85 16.73 -3.61
N ALA A 55 10.38 15.56 -3.15
CA ALA A 55 9.16 15.48 -2.36
C ALA A 55 9.28 16.31 -1.05
N ARG A 56 10.42 16.20 -0.35
CA ARG A 56 10.71 17.03 0.82
C ARG A 56 10.65 18.53 0.49
N ASP A 57 11.24 18.94 -0.64
CA ASP A 57 11.25 20.34 -1.10
C ASP A 57 9.83 20.86 -1.41
N LEU A 58 8.91 20.00 -1.84
CA LEU A 58 7.49 20.31 -2.03
C LEU A 58 6.69 20.36 -0.71
N GLY A 59 7.34 20.17 0.44
CA GLY A 59 6.70 20.28 1.75
C GLY A 59 5.94 19.02 2.18
N PHE A 60 6.13 17.87 1.53
CA PHE A 60 5.62 16.60 2.04
C PHE A 60 6.14 16.33 3.46
N THR A 61 5.30 15.74 4.30
CA THR A 61 5.62 15.35 5.69
C THR A 61 5.79 13.84 5.83
N GLY A 62 5.48 13.07 4.78
CA GLY A 62 5.69 11.64 4.76
C GLY A 62 5.56 11.02 3.38
N ILE A 63 6.03 9.78 3.29
CA ILE A 63 6.02 8.95 2.10
C ILE A 63 5.31 7.65 2.45
N GLN A 64 4.28 7.30 1.69
CA GLN A 64 3.63 6.00 1.80
C GLN A 64 4.11 5.09 0.69
N LEU A 65 4.75 4.00 1.10
CA LEU A 65 5.14 2.92 0.21
C LEU A 65 3.98 1.94 0.03
N GLY A 66 3.98 1.25 -1.11
CA GLY A 66 3.19 0.03 -1.26
C GLY A 66 3.81 -1.12 -0.47
N PRO A 67 3.20 -2.30 -0.52
CA PRO A 67 3.78 -3.46 0.15
C PRO A 67 5.12 -3.87 -0.50
N GLN A 68 6.13 -4.12 0.34
CA GLN A 68 7.52 -4.34 -0.11
C GLN A 68 7.94 -5.81 -0.10
N GLY A 69 6.95 -6.72 -0.06
CA GLY A 69 7.13 -8.15 0.02
C GLY A 69 7.81 -8.77 -1.19
N GLN A 70 8.48 -9.91 -0.99
CA GLN A 70 9.00 -10.71 -2.11
C GLN A 70 7.85 -11.19 -2.99
N THR A 71 7.83 -10.70 -4.23
CA THR A 71 6.95 -11.14 -5.31
C THR A 71 7.66 -12.19 -6.16
N THR A 72 7.03 -12.61 -7.26
CA THR A 72 7.60 -13.61 -8.15
C THR A 72 7.85 -13.06 -9.56
N ALA A 73 8.55 -13.84 -10.39
CA ALA A 73 8.78 -13.45 -11.78
C ALA A 73 7.51 -13.45 -12.63
N HIS A 74 6.47 -14.20 -12.23
CA HIS A 74 5.21 -14.32 -12.97
C HIS A 74 4.10 -13.42 -12.42
N ASN A 75 4.17 -13.05 -11.13
CA ASN A 75 3.21 -12.17 -10.51
C ASN A 75 3.91 -10.98 -9.82
N PRO A 76 3.92 -9.78 -10.45
CA PRO A 76 4.52 -8.58 -9.87
C PRO A 76 3.63 -7.88 -8.83
N SER A 77 2.42 -8.39 -8.55
CA SER A 77 1.50 -7.77 -7.61
C SER A 77 2.11 -7.69 -6.20
N PRO A 78 2.28 -6.50 -5.62
CA PRO A 78 2.78 -6.37 -4.26
C PRO A 78 1.80 -6.90 -3.21
N TYR A 79 0.51 -7.04 -3.58
CA TYR A 79 -0.53 -7.58 -2.70
C TYR A 79 -0.47 -9.11 -2.54
N ASP A 80 0.31 -9.78 -3.39
CA ASP A 80 0.63 -11.21 -3.26
C ASP A 80 2.07 -11.45 -2.76
N GLY A 81 2.77 -10.37 -2.37
CA GLY A 81 4.12 -10.44 -1.81
C GLY A 81 4.12 -10.89 -0.35
N THR A 82 5.23 -11.49 0.08
CA THR A 82 5.44 -11.90 1.48
C THR A 82 5.40 -10.73 2.45
N LEU A 83 5.02 -10.92 3.72
CA LEU A 83 5.16 -9.83 4.69
C LEU A 83 6.59 -9.68 5.23
N PHE A 84 7.20 -10.78 5.67
CA PHE A 84 8.48 -10.70 6.40
C PHE A 84 9.66 -10.52 5.46
N SER A 85 9.77 -11.39 4.45
CA SER A 85 10.77 -11.25 3.40
C SER A 85 10.49 -10.02 2.55
N ARG A 86 11.53 -9.23 2.28
CA ARG A 86 11.48 -8.07 1.40
C ARG A 86 11.80 -8.49 -0.03
N ASN A 87 11.27 -7.74 -0.99
CA ASN A 87 11.55 -7.96 -2.40
C ASN A 87 13.02 -7.69 -2.71
N THR A 88 13.77 -8.73 -3.04
CA THR A 88 15.20 -8.62 -3.39
C THR A 88 15.46 -7.82 -4.66
N LEU A 89 14.43 -7.60 -5.50
CA LEU A 89 14.48 -6.64 -6.61
C LEU A 89 14.64 -5.19 -6.17
N ASN A 90 14.46 -4.89 -4.88
CA ASN A 90 14.71 -3.56 -4.33
C ASN A 90 16.18 -3.32 -3.99
N VAL A 91 17.06 -4.33 -3.92
CA VAL A 91 18.47 -4.07 -3.59
C VAL A 91 19.08 -3.16 -4.65
N ALA A 92 19.46 -1.94 -4.25
CA ALA A 92 20.17 -1.01 -5.10
C ALA A 92 21.59 -1.54 -5.33
N LEU A 93 21.83 -2.07 -6.53
CA LEU A 93 23.09 -2.68 -6.92
C LEU A 93 24.29 -1.72 -6.93
N PRO A 94 24.18 -0.43 -7.31
CA PRO A 94 25.32 0.50 -7.32
C PRO A 94 26.05 0.59 -5.97
N THR A 95 25.31 0.55 -4.86
CA THR A 95 25.89 0.65 -3.52
C THR A 95 26.71 -0.59 -3.13
N LEU A 96 26.49 -1.72 -3.81
CA LEU A 96 27.29 -2.94 -3.65
C LEU A 96 28.61 -2.88 -4.42
N THR A 97 28.84 -1.86 -5.25
CA THR A 97 30.09 -1.69 -6.01
C THR A 97 31.12 -0.80 -5.32
N ASP A 98 30.72 -0.10 -4.26
CA ASP A 98 31.59 0.84 -3.56
C ASP A 98 32.54 0.11 -2.58
N PRO A 99 33.87 0.16 -2.78
CA PRO A 99 34.83 -0.46 -1.87
C PRO A 99 34.93 0.27 -0.52
N HIS A 100 34.48 1.52 -0.44
CA HIS A 100 34.41 2.31 0.80
C HIS A 100 33.00 2.31 1.41
N GLY A 101 32.03 1.71 0.73
CA GLY A 101 30.67 1.53 1.22
C GLY A 101 30.59 0.47 2.32
N PRO A 102 29.44 0.36 3.01
CA PRO A 102 29.28 -0.54 4.17
C PRO A 102 29.34 -2.04 3.80
N TRP A 103 29.35 -2.38 2.51
CA TRP A 103 29.40 -3.75 2.00
C TRP A 103 30.75 -4.12 1.36
N GLY A 104 31.66 -3.17 1.10
CA GLY A 104 33.03 -3.46 0.64
C GLY A 104 33.13 -4.07 -0.76
N ALA A 105 32.45 -3.50 -1.76
CA ALA A 105 32.47 -3.93 -3.17
C ALA A 105 32.12 -5.41 -3.42
N LEU A 106 30.94 -5.86 -2.96
CA LEU A 106 30.43 -7.21 -3.22
C LEU A 106 30.11 -7.47 -4.70
N LEU A 107 29.78 -6.42 -5.46
CA LEU A 107 29.48 -6.46 -6.88
C LEU A 107 30.54 -5.69 -7.67
N SER A 108 31.04 -6.24 -8.77
CA SER A 108 31.95 -5.49 -9.65
C SER A 108 31.21 -4.42 -10.45
N SER A 109 31.89 -3.28 -10.68
CA SER A 109 31.36 -2.22 -11.55
C SER A 109 31.16 -2.68 -12.98
N ASP A 110 31.98 -3.62 -13.48
CA ASP A 110 31.86 -4.20 -14.82
C ASP A 110 30.59 -5.04 -14.97
N THR A 111 30.27 -5.89 -13.99
CA THR A 111 29.01 -6.63 -14.00
C THR A 111 27.82 -5.68 -13.97
N LEU A 112 27.84 -4.66 -13.10
CA LEU A 112 26.75 -3.68 -13.05
C LEU A 112 26.59 -2.95 -14.40
N ALA A 113 27.68 -2.45 -14.98
CA ALA A 113 27.66 -1.75 -16.26
C ALA A 113 27.08 -2.65 -17.38
N ARG A 114 27.49 -3.92 -17.40
CA ARG A 114 26.96 -4.91 -18.34
C ARG A 114 25.45 -5.11 -18.16
N LEU A 115 24.99 -5.36 -16.93
CA LEU A 115 23.57 -5.59 -16.63
C LEU A 115 22.70 -4.38 -17.00
N VAL A 116 23.18 -3.17 -16.74
CA VAL A 116 22.50 -1.92 -17.12
C VAL A 116 22.45 -1.77 -18.65
N SER A 117 23.52 -2.12 -19.36
CA SER A 117 23.55 -2.04 -20.83
C SER A 117 22.66 -3.08 -21.52
N GLU A 118 22.45 -4.24 -20.88
CA GLU A 118 21.60 -5.33 -21.37
C GLU A 118 20.11 -5.12 -21.03
N ALA A 119 19.78 -4.17 -20.16
CA ALA A 119 18.41 -3.88 -19.76
C ALA A 119 17.60 -3.31 -20.95
N PRO A 120 16.41 -3.86 -21.26
CA PRO A 120 15.65 -3.45 -22.43
C PRO A 120 15.12 -2.03 -22.29
N THR A 121 15.47 -1.16 -23.25
CA THR A 121 15.00 0.23 -23.33
C THR A 121 13.64 0.36 -24.00
N ASP A 122 13.38 -0.45 -25.03
CA ASP A 122 12.16 -0.39 -25.88
C ASP A 122 11.19 -1.57 -25.63
N GLY A 123 11.49 -2.40 -24.62
CA GLY A 123 10.64 -3.53 -24.24
C GLY A 123 9.38 -3.10 -23.48
N GLY A 124 8.29 -3.86 -23.67
CA GLY A 124 7.08 -3.71 -22.86
C GLY A 124 7.33 -3.98 -21.36
N PRO A 125 6.35 -3.64 -20.48
CA PRO A 125 6.44 -3.86 -19.04
C PRO A 125 6.94 -5.25 -18.60
N GLU A 126 6.39 -6.31 -19.19
CA GLU A 126 6.74 -7.70 -18.87
C GLU A 126 8.22 -8.01 -19.17
N ALA A 127 8.71 -7.64 -20.37
CA ALA A 127 10.09 -7.85 -20.76
C ALA A 127 11.08 -7.13 -19.82
N ARG A 128 10.74 -5.90 -19.39
CA ARG A 128 11.52 -5.12 -18.42
C ARG A 128 11.53 -5.79 -17.04
N TYR A 129 10.39 -6.28 -16.58
CA TYR A 129 10.29 -6.96 -15.30
C TYR A 129 11.11 -8.27 -15.27
N HIS A 130 11.00 -9.11 -16.31
CA HIS A 130 11.82 -10.32 -16.41
C HIS A 130 13.32 -10.03 -16.53
N SER A 131 13.70 -8.98 -17.25
CA SER A 131 15.09 -8.53 -17.32
C SER A 131 15.60 -8.09 -15.95
N ALA A 132 14.82 -7.30 -15.21
CA ALA A 132 15.14 -6.90 -13.83
C ALA A 132 15.30 -8.13 -12.92
N CYS A 133 14.38 -9.10 -12.96
CA CYS A 133 14.51 -10.34 -12.19
C CYS A 133 15.81 -11.10 -12.48
N ARG A 134 16.15 -11.25 -13.76
CA ARG A 134 17.37 -11.95 -14.19
C ARG A 134 18.62 -11.19 -13.77
N GLY A 135 18.68 -9.89 -14.05
CA GLY A 135 19.84 -9.06 -13.74
C GLY A 135 20.09 -8.98 -12.24
N GLN A 136 19.03 -8.84 -11.44
CA GLN A 136 19.12 -8.86 -9.99
C GLN A 136 19.65 -10.20 -9.47
N ALA A 137 19.13 -11.33 -9.98
CA ALA A 137 19.58 -12.65 -9.57
C ALA A 137 21.08 -12.87 -9.86
N LEU A 138 21.56 -12.44 -11.03
CA LEU A 138 22.98 -12.51 -11.41
C LEU A 138 23.86 -11.63 -10.51
N ALA A 139 23.45 -10.39 -10.26
CA ALA A 139 24.21 -9.48 -9.39
C ALA A 139 24.28 -9.96 -7.95
N LEU A 140 23.16 -10.47 -7.41
CA LEU A 140 23.10 -10.98 -6.04
C LEU A 140 23.83 -12.33 -5.90
N GLN A 141 23.97 -13.10 -6.98
CA GLN A 141 24.84 -14.28 -7.02
C GLN A 141 26.31 -13.87 -6.91
N GLU A 142 26.77 -12.90 -7.69
CA GLU A 142 28.14 -12.38 -7.59
C GLU A 142 28.43 -11.79 -6.22
N ALA A 143 27.48 -11.04 -5.65
CA ALA A 143 27.60 -10.49 -4.30
C ALA A 143 27.76 -11.58 -3.24
N TRP A 144 27.01 -12.67 -3.37
CA TRP A 144 27.11 -13.84 -2.50
C TRP A 144 28.46 -14.54 -2.63
N ASP A 145 28.92 -14.79 -3.86
CA ASP A 145 30.19 -15.46 -4.12
C ASP A 145 31.38 -14.63 -3.61
N THR A 146 31.32 -13.30 -3.76
CA THR A 146 32.30 -12.38 -3.19
C THR A 146 32.27 -12.41 -1.67
N PHE A 147 31.10 -12.31 -1.05
CA PHE A 147 30.94 -12.39 0.41
C PHE A 147 31.53 -13.68 0.99
N ARG A 148 31.27 -14.83 0.36
CA ARG A 148 31.82 -16.13 0.79
C ARG A 148 33.34 -16.20 0.70
N ARG A 149 33.92 -15.54 -0.30
CA ARG A 149 35.37 -15.53 -0.55
C ARG A 149 36.11 -14.56 0.36
N THR A 150 35.57 -13.36 0.57
CA THR A 150 36.24 -12.30 1.33
C THR A 150 35.99 -12.41 2.83
N ARG A 151 34.78 -12.82 3.23
CA ARG A 151 34.34 -12.92 4.63
C ARG A 151 34.83 -11.76 5.50
N GLU A 152 34.60 -10.53 5.04
CA GLU A 152 34.97 -9.32 5.77
C GLU A 152 34.36 -9.38 7.18
N PRO A 153 35.16 -9.30 8.27
CA PRO A 153 34.69 -9.59 9.62
C PRO A 153 33.48 -8.78 10.08
N GLY A 154 33.43 -7.47 9.77
CA GLY A 154 32.32 -6.61 10.15
C GLY A 154 31.01 -6.99 9.47
N LEU A 155 31.08 -7.30 8.18
CA LEU A 155 29.94 -7.74 7.37
C LEU A 155 29.44 -9.12 7.81
N VAL A 156 30.35 -10.06 8.09
CA VAL A 156 29.99 -11.39 8.63
C VAL A 156 29.27 -11.24 9.97
N GLN A 157 29.76 -10.39 10.87
CA GLN A 157 29.13 -10.18 12.17
C GLN A 157 27.69 -9.64 12.04
N ARG A 158 27.48 -8.64 11.18
CA ARG A 158 26.13 -8.08 10.95
C ARG A 158 25.20 -9.09 10.28
N PHE A 159 25.71 -9.87 9.33
CA PHE A 159 24.95 -10.92 8.68
C PHE A 159 24.51 -12.02 9.66
N GLU A 160 25.41 -12.51 10.51
CA GLU A 160 25.06 -13.52 11.52
C GLU A 160 24.07 -12.98 12.56
N ALA A 161 24.20 -11.72 12.97
CA ALA A 161 23.22 -11.07 13.84
C ALA A 161 21.83 -11.04 13.18
N PHE A 162 21.74 -10.68 11.90
CA PHE A 162 20.49 -10.70 11.13
C PHE A 162 19.89 -12.11 11.06
N ARG A 163 20.69 -13.15 10.79
CA ARG A 163 20.22 -14.54 10.73
C ARG A 163 19.63 -15.00 12.05
N VAL A 164 20.29 -14.67 13.16
CA VAL A 164 19.83 -15.03 14.51
C VAL A 164 18.53 -14.31 14.85
N GLU A 165 18.46 -13.00 14.60
CA GLU A 165 17.29 -12.18 14.90
C GLU A 165 16.06 -12.61 14.08
N GLN A 166 16.25 -12.93 12.80
CA GLN A 166 15.17 -13.16 11.84
C GLN A 166 14.84 -14.64 11.61
N ARG A 167 15.48 -15.55 12.35
CA ARG A 167 15.45 -17.00 12.13
C ARG A 167 14.06 -17.59 11.88
N GLU A 168 13.07 -17.18 12.67
CA GLU A 168 11.73 -17.81 12.70
C GLU A 168 11.01 -17.75 11.33
N TRP A 169 11.01 -16.59 10.68
CA TRP A 169 10.41 -16.45 9.34
C TRP A 169 11.42 -16.79 8.25
N LEU A 170 12.70 -16.49 8.46
CA LEU A 170 13.73 -16.60 7.44
C LEU A 170 13.96 -18.04 6.99
N GLU A 171 14.07 -18.98 7.94
CA GLU A 171 14.25 -20.39 7.60
C GLU A 171 13.05 -20.95 6.84
N ARG A 172 11.83 -20.57 7.23
CA ARG A 172 10.60 -21.03 6.55
C ARG A 172 10.54 -20.50 5.12
N ASP A 173 10.80 -19.20 4.94
CA ASP A 173 10.74 -18.59 3.63
C ASP A 173 11.83 -19.11 2.68
N ALA A 174 13.03 -19.37 3.21
CA ALA A 174 14.11 -20.00 2.45
C ALA A 174 13.76 -21.44 2.04
N LEU A 175 13.18 -22.24 2.95
CA LEU A 175 12.74 -23.60 2.64
C LEU A 175 11.63 -23.63 1.58
N PHE A 176 10.73 -22.64 1.56
CA PHE A 176 9.75 -22.51 0.48
C PHE A 176 10.47 -22.34 -0.87
N ASP A 177 11.46 -21.44 -0.95
CA ASP A 177 12.19 -21.14 -2.19
C ASP A 177 12.91 -22.39 -2.74
N VAL A 178 13.55 -23.15 -1.84
CA VAL A 178 14.20 -24.43 -2.12
C VAL A 178 13.20 -25.45 -2.67
N LEU A 179 12.08 -25.65 -1.99
CA LEU A 179 11.08 -26.65 -2.36
C LEU A 179 10.35 -26.27 -3.66
N ALA A 180 10.00 -25.00 -3.83
CA ALA A 180 9.37 -24.49 -5.04
C ALA A 180 10.27 -24.70 -6.27
N THR A 181 11.59 -24.52 -6.11
CA THR A 181 12.57 -24.83 -7.16
C THR A 181 12.63 -26.33 -7.46
N ARG A 182 12.70 -27.17 -6.42
CA ARG A 182 12.77 -28.64 -6.53
C ARG A 182 11.53 -29.24 -7.21
N HIS A 183 10.35 -28.68 -6.96
CA HIS A 183 9.09 -29.12 -7.55
C HIS A 183 8.76 -28.46 -8.89
N HIS A 184 9.62 -27.57 -9.39
CA HIS A 184 9.39 -26.78 -10.61
C HIS A 184 8.10 -25.95 -10.57
N THR A 185 7.72 -25.48 -9.39
CA THR A 185 6.56 -24.60 -9.16
C THR A 185 6.97 -23.38 -8.32
N PRO A 186 7.76 -22.45 -8.90
CA PRO A 186 8.47 -21.40 -8.14
C PRO A 186 7.57 -20.49 -7.29
N ASP A 187 6.29 -20.41 -7.66
CA ASP A 187 5.35 -19.43 -7.12
C ASP A 187 4.13 -20.06 -6.43
N ASP A 188 4.02 -21.39 -6.49
CA ASP A 188 2.81 -22.08 -6.06
C ASP A 188 3.11 -23.46 -5.48
N TRP A 189 2.82 -23.61 -4.19
CA TRP A 189 2.97 -24.87 -3.49
C TRP A 189 1.80 -25.83 -3.70
N ARG A 190 0.66 -25.33 -4.24
CA ARG A 190 -0.58 -26.11 -4.36
C ARG A 190 -0.42 -27.36 -5.23
N GLY A 191 0.51 -27.35 -6.18
CA GLY A 191 0.84 -28.52 -7.01
C GLY A 191 1.42 -29.70 -6.23
N TRP A 192 1.98 -29.47 -5.03
CA TRP A 192 2.55 -30.49 -4.16
C TRP A 192 1.95 -30.45 -2.74
N ALA A 193 0.76 -29.86 -2.59
CA ALA A 193 0.02 -29.74 -1.33
C ALA A 193 -0.21 -31.08 -0.61
N ASP A 194 -0.37 -32.17 -1.37
CA ASP A 194 -0.64 -33.50 -0.84
C ASP A 194 0.62 -34.28 -0.43
N SER A 195 1.82 -33.75 -0.67
CA SER A 195 3.06 -34.31 -0.15
C SER A 195 3.31 -33.94 1.33
N LEU A 196 4.23 -34.64 2.00
CA LEU A 196 4.74 -34.22 3.31
C LEU A 196 5.34 -32.81 3.25
N GLU A 197 6.07 -32.51 2.17
CA GLU A 197 6.69 -31.20 1.93
C GLU A 197 5.62 -30.10 1.87
N GLY A 198 4.50 -30.38 1.21
CA GLY A 198 3.33 -29.51 1.09
C GLY A 198 2.66 -29.19 2.41
N ARG A 199 2.95 -29.95 3.46
CA ARG A 199 2.39 -29.84 4.81
C ARG A 199 3.45 -29.73 5.90
N LEU A 200 4.69 -29.36 5.58
CA LEU A 200 5.79 -29.37 6.58
C LEU A 200 5.46 -28.59 7.85
N PHE A 201 4.73 -27.48 7.71
CA PHE A 201 4.34 -26.61 8.82
C PHE A 201 2.88 -26.77 9.25
N ALA A 202 2.15 -27.72 8.66
CA ALA A 202 0.82 -28.13 9.08
C ALA A 202 0.60 -29.64 8.80
N PRO A 203 1.41 -30.52 9.41
CA PRO A 203 1.35 -31.97 9.19
C PRO A 203 -0.02 -32.53 9.58
N ARG A 204 -0.41 -33.64 8.96
CA ARG A 204 -1.58 -34.40 9.43
C ARG A 204 -1.27 -35.06 10.78
N PRO A 205 -2.30 -35.39 11.59
CA PRO A 205 -2.09 -36.16 12.80
C PRO A 205 -1.25 -37.43 12.54
N GLY A 206 -0.11 -37.57 13.21
CA GLY A 206 0.85 -38.65 13.05
C GLY A 206 2.02 -38.37 12.10
N GLU A 207 1.99 -37.27 11.32
CA GLU A 207 3.09 -36.85 10.44
C GLU A 207 4.09 -35.90 11.13
N GLU A 208 3.84 -35.46 12.37
CA GLU A 208 4.58 -34.37 13.03
C GLU A 208 6.08 -34.68 13.15
N THR A 209 6.43 -35.86 13.66
CA THR A 209 7.84 -36.27 13.81
C THR A 209 8.54 -36.39 12.46
N GLN A 210 7.81 -36.82 11.42
CA GLN A 210 8.35 -36.95 10.07
C GLN A 210 8.60 -35.57 9.46
N ALA A 211 7.67 -34.62 9.64
CA ALA A 211 7.80 -33.26 9.18
C ALA A 211 8.98 -32.55 9.85
N GLU A 212 9.13 -32.66 11.17
CA GLU A 212 10.28 -32.11 11.90
C GLU A 212 11.61 -32.71 11.45
N ALA A 213 11.66 -34.03 11.25
CA ALA A 213 12.86 -34.69 10.73
C ALA A 213 13.19 -34.18 9.32
N ARG A 214 12.18 -34.02 8.46
CA ARG A 214 12.36 -33.48 7.11
C ARG A 214 12.82 -32.02 7.12
N ILE A 215 12.30 -31.17 8.02
CA ILE A 215 12.79 -29.80 8.18
C ILE A 215 14.27 -29.78 8.57
N ARG A 216 14.67 -30.58 9.57
CA ARG A 216 16.09 -30.67 9.99
C ARG A 216 16.99 -31.17 8.87
N GLU A 217 16.54 -32.17 8.12
CA GLU A 217 17.25 -32.70 6.96
C GLU A 217 17.43 -31.62 5.89
N LEU A 218 16.35 -30.94 5.49
CA LEU A 218 16.39 -29.88 4.49
C LEU A 218 17.32 -28.73 4.92
N LEU A 219 17.22 -28.25 6.17
CA LEU A 219 18.11 -27.21 6.68
C LEU A 219 19.58 -27.62 6.69
N THR A 220 19.88 -28.92 6.74
CA THR A 220 21.25 -29.45 6.69
C THR A 220 21.74 -29.61 5.26
N VAL A 221 20.93 -30.25 4.40
CA VAL A 221 21.28 -30.54 3.00
C VAL A 221 21.31 -29.27 2.16
N GLU A 222 20.42 -28.31 2.44
CA GLU A 222 20.22 -27.08 1.68
C GLU A 222 20.79 -25.86 2.43
N ALA A 223 21.72 -26.08 3.36
CA ALA A 223 22.28 -25.05 4.23
C ALA A 223 22.83 -23.85 3.45
N GLU A 224 23.53 -24.09 2.32
CA GLU A 224 24.06 -23.04 1.46
C GLU A 224 22.95 -22.21 0.80
N ALA A 225 21.88 -22.85 0.31
CA ALA A 225 20.75 -22.14 -0.29
C ALA A 225 20.00 -21.29 0.74
N VAL A 226 19.83 -21.81 1.96
CA VAL A 226 19.23 -21.08 3.09
C VAL A 226 20.11 -19.89 3.51
N GLU A 227 21.43 -20.07 3.59
CA GLU A 227 22.38 -18.99 3.90
C GLU A 227 22.40 -17.93 2.78
N GLN A 228 22.36 -18.34 1.52
CA GLN A 228 22.27 -17.42 0.39
C GLN A 228 20.97 -16.61 0.40
N TYR A 229 19.84 -17.26 0.68
CA TYR A 229 18.55 -16.58 0.83
C TYR A 229 18.62 -15.54 1.96
N ALA A 230 19.16 -15.93 3.11
CA ALA A 230 19.40 -15.05 4.24
C ALA A 230 20.26 -13.84 3.88
N PHE A 231 21.33 -14.05 3.11
CA PHE A 231 22.22 -12.98 2.71
C PHE A 231 21.53 -11.94 1.82
N ARG A 232 20.72 -12.40 0.85
CA ARG A 232 19.92 -11.50 0.01
C ARG A 232 18.93 -10.70 0.83
N GLN A 233 18.27 -11.34 1.81
CA GLN A 233 17.37 -10.66 2.73
C GLN A 233 18.10 -9.66 3.64
N PHE A 234 19.28 -10.00 4.13
CA PHE A 234 20.12 -9.08 4.91
C PHE A 234 20.43 -7.79 4.14
N LEU A 235 20.89 -7.90 2.88
CA LEU A 235 21.22 -6.72 2.06
C LEU A 235 20.02 -5.78 1.87
N VAL A 236 18.85 -6.33 1.54
CA VAL A 236 17.65 -5.51 1.31
C VAL A 236 17.10 -4.88 2.60
N HIS A 237 17.29 -5.53 3.75
CA HIS A 237 16.87 -5.00 5.05
C HIS A 237 17.82 -3.88 5.54
N GLU A 238 19.14 -4.04 5.39
CA GLU A 238 20.11 -2.98 5.70
C GLU A 238 19.84 -1.73 4.85
N GLN A 239 19.60 -1.90 3.54
CA GLN A 239 19.26 -0.77 2.66
C GLN A 239 17.93 -0.10 3.04
N HIS A 240 16.94 -0.86 3.49
CA HIS A 240 15.72 -0.28 4.06
C HIS A 240 16.00 0.54 5.32
N GLY A 241 16.86 0.04 6.22
CA GLY A 241 17.32 0.77 7.39
C GLY A 241 17.92 2.14 7.02
N LEU A 242 18.81 2.17 6.04
CA LEU A 242 19.43 3.41 5.54
C LEU A 242 18.41 4.38 4.92
N LEU A 243 17.40 3.87 4.20
CA LEU A 243 16.29 4.69 3.70
C LEU A 243 15.56 5.36 4.86
N ARG A 244 15.20 4.60 5.91
CA ARG A 244 14.49 5.12 7.08
C ARG A 244 15.28 6.21 7.79
N GLU A 245 16.57 5.97 8.03
CA GLU A 245 17.46 6.97 8.64
C GLU A 245 17.50 8.26 7.83
N ARG A 246 17.64 8.13 6.50
CA ARG A 246 17.69 9.28 5.58
C ARG A 246 16.41 10.09 5.58
N VAL A 247 15.25 9.45 5.40
CA VAL A 247 13.97 10.17 5.36
C VAL A 247 13.60 10.73 6.74
N GLY A 248 13.94 10.01 7.81
CA GLY A 248 13.79 10.48 9.18
C GLY A 248 14.61 11.74 9.47
N ALA A 249 15.87 11.80 9.02
CA ALA A 249 16.72 12.98 9.12
C ALA A 249 16.16 14.19 8.33
N TRP A 250 15.31 13.97 7.34
CA TRP A 250 14.61 15.03 6.60
C TRP A 250 13.27 15.46 7.21
N GLY A 251 12.85 14.79 8.29
CA GLY A 251 11.55 14.99 8.94
C GLY A 251 10.39 14.38 8.15
N LEU A 252 10.66 13.39 7.29
CA LEU A 252 9.62 12.65 6.57
C LEU A 252 9.32 11.35 7.33
N LYS A 253 8.05 11.10 7.63
CA LYS A 253 7.59 9.79 8.10
C LYS A 253 7.53 8.79 6.96
N LEU A 254 7.94 7.54 7.20
CA LEU A 254 7.76 6.46 6.24
C LEU A 254 6.56 5.59 6.64
N TYR A 255 5.55 5.51 5.78
CA TYR A 255 4.37 4.68 5.97
C TYR A 255 4.49 3.39 5.17
N GLY A 256 4.31 2.25 5.83
CA GLY A 256 4.20 0.94 5.17
C GLY A 256 2.74 0.60 4.84
N ASP A 257 2.55 -0.42 4.01
CA ASP A 257 1.23 -0.94 3.64
C ASP A 257 1.11 -2.41 4.08
N LEU A 258 0.28 -2.66 5.09
CA LEU A 258 -0.06 -3.99 5.57
C LEU A 258 -1.17 -4.56 4.70
N GLN A 259 -0.83 -5.54 3.87
CA GLN A 259 -1.82 -6.22 3.04
C GLN A 259 -2.74 -7.08 3.91
N ILE A 260 -4.03 -7.08 3.58
CA ILE A 260 -4.97 -8.01 4.20
C ILE A 260 -4.73 -9.44 3.71
N GLY A 261 -4.25 -9.58 2.47
CA GLY A 261 -3.92 -10.85 1.85
C GLY A 261 -2.68 -11.51 2.42
N PHE A 262 -2.41 -12.72 1.93
CA PHE A 262 -1.26 -13.54 2.27
C PHE A 262 -0.64 -14.08 0.98
N SER A 263 0.68 -14.03 0.87
CA SER A 263 1.36 -14.65 -0.26
C SER A 263 1.17 -16.18 -0.26
N PRO A 264 1.37 -16.87 -1.40
CA PRO A 264 1.43 -18.33 -1.43
C PRO A 264 2.45 -18.90 -0.44
N ARG A 265 3.58 -18.21 -0.26
CA ARG A 265 4.63 -18.58 0.71
C ARG A 265 4.17 -18.47 2.15
N ASP A 266 3.57 -17.34 2.54
CA ASP A 266 2.99 -17.16 3.88
C ASP A 266 1.91 -18.21 4.12
N THR A 267 1.07 -18.47 3.11
CA THR A 267 -0.02 -19.44 3.17
C THR A 267 0.52 -20.83 3.43
N TRP A 268 1.57 -21.27 2.73
CA TRP A 268 2.24 -22.56 2.96
C TRP A 268 2.89 -22.65 4.34
N ALA A 269 3.62 -21.62 4.75
CA ALA A 269 4.37 -21.63 6.01
C ALA A 269 3.48 -21.52 7.25
N ARG A 270 2.21 -21.13 7.08
CA ARG A 270 1.24 -20.88 8.17
C ARG A 270 -0.13 -21.54 7.91
N GLN A 271 -0.19 -22.58 7.08
CA GLN A 271 -1.42 -23.30 6.70
C GLN A 271 -2.36 -23.60 7.87
N GLY A 272 -1.80 -24.01 9.01
CA GLY A 272 -2.57 -24.37 10.21
C GLY A 272 -3.37 -23.23 10.82
N LEU A 273 -3.09 -21.97 10.47
CA LEU A 273 -3.76 -20.78 11.01
C LEU A 273 -5.00 -20.37 10.21
N PHE A 274 -5.29 -21.05 9.09
CA PHE A 274 -6.32 -20.61 8.15
C PHE A 274 -7.55 -21.54 8.12
N LEU A 275 -8.71 -20.93 7.98
CA LEU A 275 -9.99 -21.61 7.78
C LEU A 275 -10.03 -22.24 6.38
N ARG A 276 -10.15 -23.57 6.32
CA ARG A 276 -10.08 -24.32 5.04
C ARG A 276 -11.30 -24.13 4.14
N ALA A 277 -12.48 -23.97 4.72
CA ALA A 277 -13.75 -24.00 3.98
C ALA A 277 -14.07 -22.69 3.24
N TYR A 278 -13.34 -21.61 3.54
CA TYR A 278 -13.65 -20.27 3.08
C TYR A 278 -12.41 -19.52 2.60
N LEU A 279 -12.60 -18.72 1.57
CA LEU A 279 -11.65 -17.73 1.08
C LEU A 279 -12.26 -16.34 1.23
N MET A 280 -11.40 -15.33 1.29
CA MET A 280 -11.78 -13.93 1.38
C MET A 280 -11.82 -13.29 -0.01
N GLY A 281 -12.76 -12.38 -0.19
CA GLY A 281 -12.85 -11.50 -1.35
C GLY A 281 -13.58 -10.21 -1.02
N ALA A 282 -13.89 -9.42 -2.03
CA ALA A 282 -14.74 -8.24 -1.91
C ALA A 282 -16.16 -8.53 -2.40
N PRO A 283 -17.20 -8.08 -1.68
CA PRO A 283 -18.57 -8.19 -2.18
C PRO A 283 -18.82 -7.26 -3.37
N PRO A 284 -19.96 -7.44 -4.07
CA PRO A 284 -20.55 -6.40 -4.90
C PRO A 284 -20.60 -5.04 -4.17
N SER A 285 -20.23 -3.98 -4.87
CA SER A 285 -20.24 -2.60 -4.34
C SER A 285 -20.58 -1.59 -5.43
N ARG A 286 -20.90 -0.36 -5.04
CA ARG A 286 -21.16 0.74 -6.00
C ARG A 286 -19.98 0.96 -6.97
N THR A 287 -18.75 0.79 -6.49
CA THR A 287 -17.53 1.04 -7.25
C THR A 287 -17.00 -0.18 -8.00
N ASN A 288 -17.48 -1.38 -7.65
CA ASN A 288 -17.26 -2.61 -8.38
C ASN A 288 -18.49 -3.53 -8.21
N PRO A 289 -19.46 -3.48 -9.14
CA PRO A 289 -20.72 -4.22 -9.03
C PRO A 289 -20.56 -5.74 -9.01
N GLU A 290 -19.48 -6.26 -9.59
CA GLU A 290 -19.28 -7.71 -9.72
C GLU A 290 -18.69 -8.37 -8.46
N GLY A 291 -18.11 -7.60 -7.54
CA GLY A 291 -17.26 -8.12 -6.47
C GLY A 291 -15.89 -8.59 -6.97
N GLN A 292 -15.06 -9.15 -6.08
CA GLN A 292 -13.72 -9.66 -6.44
C GLN A 292 -13.34 -10.90 -5.63
N PRO A 293 -13.12 -12.07 -6.28
CA PRO A 293 -12.60 -13.24 -5.60
C PRO A 293 -11.07 -13.13 -5.49
N TRP A 294 -10.57 -12.58 -4.38
CA TRP A 294 -9.13 -12.45 -4.16
C TRP A 294 -8.44 -13.78 -3.87
N ASN A 295 -9.19 -14.79 -3.43
CA ASN A 295 -8.69 -16.12 -3.05
C ASN A 295 -7.70 -16.11 -1.88
N TYR A 296 -7.75 -15.08 -1.03
CA TYR A 296 -6.92 -15.03 0.18
C TYR A 296 -7.47 -15.96 1.26
N PRO A 297 -6.59 -16.68 1.99
CA PRO A 297 -7.03 -17.48 3.11
C PRO A 297 -7.54 -16.59 4.26
N VAL A 298 -8.48 -17.11 5.04
CA VAL A 298 -9.08 -16.42 6.18
C VAL A 298 -8.46 -16.98 7.46
N LEU A 299 -8.04 -16.12 8.40
CA LEU A 299 -7.53 -16.58 9.70
C LEU A 299 -8.65 -17.28 10.49
N ASP A 300 -8.35 -18.45 11.04
CA ASP A 300 -9.33 -19.29 11.75
C ASP A 300 -9.76 -18.65 13.08
N PRO A 301 -11.06 -18.27 13.23
CA PRO A 301 -11.57 -17.66 14.45
C PRO A 301 -11.39 -18.49 15.71
N GLU A 302 -11.36 -19.83 15.60
CA GLU A 302 -11.18 -20.73 16.75
C GLU A 302 -9.76 -20.63 17.35
N GLN A 303 -8.83 -20.02 16.63
CA GLN A 303 -7.43 -19.88 17.01
C GLN A 303 -7.02 -18.45 17.37
N TYR A 304 -7.99 -17.52 17.47
CA TYR A 304 -7.70 -16.11 17.82
C TYR A 304 -7.19 -16.01 19.26
N VAL A 305 -7.91 -16.60 20.20
CA VAL A 305 -7.57 -16.61 21.64
C VAL A 305 -7.12 -17.99 22.08
N ALA A 306 -6.43 -18.08 23.21
CA ALA A 306 -6.06 -19.37 23.80
C ALA A 306 -7.30 -20.18 24.22
N PRO A 307 -7.25 -21.53 24.25
CA PRO A 307 -8.42 -22.37 24.59
C PRO A 307 -9.00 -22.15 25.99
N ASP A 308 -8.18 -21.69 26.93
CA ASP A 308 -8.61 -21.30 28.28
C ASP A 308 -9.33 -19.93 28.31
N GLY A 309 -9.39 -19.23 27.17
CA GLY A 309 -9.95 -17.90 27.02
C GLY A 309 -9.02 -16.78 27.50
N PHE A 310 -7.80 -17.10 27.97
CA PHE A 310 -6.87 -16.14 28.55
C PHE A 310 -5.65 -15.93 27.63
N GLY A 311 -5.61 -14.78 26.95
CA GLY A 311 -4.45 -14.35 26.17
C GLY A 311 -4.46 -14.76 24.70
N PRO A 312 -3.39 -14.41 23.96
CA PRO A 312 -3.36 -14.54 22.51
C PRO A 312 -3.20 -16.00 22.08
N GLY A 313 -4.10 -16.48 21.21
CA GLY A 313 -3.97 -17.75 20.51
C GLY A 313 -2.94 -17.70 19.37
N PRO A 314 -2.74 -18.80 18.63
CA PRO A 314 -1.77 -18.86 17.53
C PRO A 314 -1.97 -17.76 16.46
N VAL A 315 -3.22 -17.43 16.13
CA VAL A 315 -3.52 -16.38 15.14
C VAL A 315 -3.12 -15.00 15.65
N LEU A 316 -3.48 -14.64 16.89
CA LEU A 316 -3.11 -13.33 17.44
C LEU A 316 -1.59 -13.20 17.59
N ARG A 317 -0.88 -14.24 18.03
CA ARG A 317 0.59 -14.21 18.08
C ARG A 317 1.23 -13.99 16.72
N TYR A 318 0.66 -14.59 15.67
CA TYR A 318 1.13 -14.36 14.30
C TYR A 318 0.80 -12.95 13.81
N LEU A 319 -0.40 -12.44 14.07
CA LEU A 319 -0.75 -11.05 13.71
C LEU A 319 0.15 -10.05 14.44
N ASP A 320 0.44 -10.29 15.71
CA ASP A 320 1.36 -9.46 16.50
C ASP A 320 2.78 -9.47 15.95
N SER A 321 3.29 -10.61 15.46
CA SER A 321 4.60 -10.65 14.81
C SER A 321 4.61 -9.91 13.47
N ARG A 322 3.54 -10.02 12.68
CA ARG A 322 3.33 -9.24 11.45
C ARG A 322 3.37 -7.73 11.75
N LEU A 323 2.60 -7.28 12.74
CA LEU A 323 2.53 -5.87 13.13
C LEU A 323 3.83 -5.38 13.75
N GLY A 324 4.48 -6.20 14.58
CA GLY A 324 5.77 -5.90 15.19
C GLY A 324 6.87 -5.69 14.15
N LYS A 325 6.88 -6.49 13.08
CA LYS A 325 7.78 -6.33 11.92
C LYS A 325 7.50 -5.05 11.15
N MET A 326 6.25 -4.77 10.81
CA MET A 326 5.89 -3.54 10.10
C MET A 326 6.26 -2.30 10.93
N LEU A 327 5.88 -2.27 12.20
CA LEU A 327 6.10 -1.11 13.06
C LEU A 327 7.55 -0.95 13.55
N SER A 328 8.43 -1.96 13.38
CA SER A 328 9.88 -1.76 13.55
C SER A 328 10.52 -1.11 12.32
N GLU A 329 9.85 -1.16 11.16
CA GLU A 329 10.40 -0.75 9.87
C GLU A 329 9.70 0.46 9.24
N TYR A 330 8.59 0.91 9.83
CA TYR A 330 7.83 2.07 9.37
C TYR A 330 7.39 2.93 10.56
N ASP A 331 7.14 4.21 10.27
CA ASP A 331 6.65 5.21 11.24
C ASP A 331 5.13 5.28 11.31
N GLY A 332 4.45 4.74 10.31
CA GLY A 332 3.02 4.51 10.31
C GLY A 332 2.65 3.37 9.38
N LEU A 333 1.38 2.99 9.41
CA LEU A 333 0.87 1.80 8.76
C LEU A 333 -0.47 2.06 8.09
N ARG A 334 -0.53 1.85 6.77
CA ARG A 334 -1.78 1.61 6.08
C ARG A 334 -2.23 0.18 6.34
N ILE A 335 -3.48 0.04 6.75
CA ILE A 335 -4.20 -1.22 6.84
C ILE A 335 -5.03 -1.31 5.57
N ASP A 336 -4.58 -2.15 4.65
CA ASP A 336 -5.35 -2.52 3.48
C ASP A 336 -6.62 -3.25 3.91
N HIS A 337 -7.76 -2.88 3.33
CA HIS A 337 -9.06 -3.54 3.56
C HIS A 337 -9.31 -3.99 5.03
N PRO A 338 -9.40 -3.05 5.99
CA PRO A 338 -9.51 -3.39 7.43
C PRO A 338 -10.76 -4.20 7.76
N HIS A 339 -11.74 -4.27 6.86
CA HIS A 339 -12.87 -5.20 6.93
C HIS A 339 -12.42 -6.64 7.19
N GLY A 340 -11.29 -7.07 6.62
CA GLY A 340 -10.78 -8.43 6.80
C GLY A 340 -10.32 -8.75 8.22
N LEU A 341 -9.98 -7.73 9.02
CA LEU A 341 -9.63 -7.88 10.44
C LEU A 341 -10.85 -7.76 11.38
N VAL A 342 -12.00 -7.32 10.87
CA VAL A 342 -13.20 -7.09 11.66
C VAL A 342 -14.30 -8.09 11.33
N CYS A 343 -14.76 -8.11 10.07
CA CYS A 343 -15.74 -9.05 9.59
C CYS A 343 -15.55 -9.26 8.08
N PRO A 344 -14.66 -10.20 7.68
CA PRO A 344 -14.34 -10.41 6.27
C PRO A 344 -15.57 -10.87 5.48
N TRP A 345 -15.62 -10.46 4.21
CA TRP A 345 -16.52 -11.06 3.23
C TRP A 345 -15.89 -12.35 2.69
N VAL A 346 -16.57 -13.47 2.91
CA VAL A 346 -16.06 -14.80 2.63
C VAL A 346 -16.96 -15.56 1.66
N TYR A 347 -16.34 -16.44 0.88
CA TYR A 347 -17.03 -17.35 -0.04
C TYR A 347 -16.42 -18.76 0.03
N ARG A 348 -17.16 -19.75 -0.45
CA ARG A 348 -16.76 -21.16 -0.39
C ARG A 348 -15.46 -21.40 -1.16
N ALA A 349 -14.48 -21.99 -0.48
CA ALA A 349 -13.27 -22.48 -1.12
C ALA A 349 -13.58 -23.61 -2.11
N GLY A 350 -12.77 -23.76 -3.16
CA GLY A 350 -12.91 -24.84 -4.14
C GLY A 350 -14.07 -24.69 -5.13
N SER A 351 -14.74 -23.53 -5.18
CA SER A 351 -15.72 -23.24 -6.24
C SER A 351 -15.06 -23.24 -7.61
N ALA A 352 -15.69 -23.89 -8.59
CA ALA A 352 -15.26 -23.83 -10.00
C ALA A 352 -15.45 -22.43 -10.62
N ASP A 353 -16.37 -21.64 -10.06
CA ASP A 353 -16.60 -20.24 -10.43
C ASP A 353 -16.40 -19.35 -9.18
N PRO A 354 -15.18 -18.84 -8.97
CA PRO A 354 -14.88 -17.97 -7.84
C PRO A 354 -15.67 -16.66 -7.88
N LEU A 355 -15.97 -16.12 -9.07
CA LEU A 355 -16.69 -14.85 -9.19
C LEU A 355 -18.13 -15.00 -8.72
N ARG A 356 -18.82 -16.04 -9.18
CA ARG A 356 -20.18 -16.35 -8.70
C ARG A 356 -20.18 -16.68 -7.20
N ALA A 357 -19.16 -17.39 -6.72
CA ALA A 357 -19.05 -17.72 -5.30
C ALA A 357 -18.89 -16.46 -4.44
N VAL A 358 -18.07 -15.49 -4.84
CA VAL A 358 -17.90 -14.24 -4.08
C VAL A 358 -19.16 -13.37 -4.13
N GLN A 359 -19.90 -13.35 -5.24
CA GLN A 359 -21.18 -12.65 -5.34
C GLN A 359 -22.23 -13.20 -4.37
N GLY A 360 -22.25 -14.53 -4.21
CA GLY A 360 -23.10 -15.23 -3.25
C GLY A 360 -22.55 -15.30 -1.82
N GLY A 361 -21.40 -14.68 -1.55
CA GLY A 361 -20.71 -14.76 -0.27
C GLY A 361 -21.47 -14.19 0.94
N ALA A 362 -20.77 -14.13 2.06
CA ALA A 362 -21.35 -13.74 3.34
C ALA A 362 -20.32 -13.09 4.27
N ARG A 363 -20.80 -12.35 5.27
CA ARG A 363 -19.96 -11.78 6.34
C ARG A 363 -19.65 -12.87 7.37
N LEU A 364 -18.37 -13.18 7.61
CA LEU A 364 -17.92 -14.30 8.45
C LEU A 364 -18.60 -14.35 9.82
N PHE A 365 -18.68 -13.21 10.52
CA PHE A 365 -19.23 -13.12 11.87
C PHE A 365 -20.67 -12.57 11.91
N SER A 366 -21.27 -12.26 10.75
CA SER A 366 -22.60 -11.64 10.68
C SER A 366 -23.61 -12.49 9.89
N SER A 367 -23.46 -13.82 9.97
CA SER A 367 -24.23 -14.80 9.19
C SER A 367 -24.68 -15.99 10.05
N PRO A 368 -25.63 -15.79 11.00
CA PRO A 368 -26.03 -16.79 12.00
C PRO A 368 -26.84 -17.97 11.46
N ASP A 369 -27.46 -17.85 10.29
CA ASP A 369 -28.50 -18.78 9.82
C ASP A 369 -28.64 -18.83 8.29
N LEU A 370 -27.54 -18.66 7.55
CA LEU A 370 -27.56 -18.71 6.08
C LEU A 370 -27.53 -20.17 5.58
N PRO A 371 -28.58 -20.66 4.87
CA PRO A 371 -28.63 -22.06 4.42
C PRO A 371 -27.53 -22.44 3.41
N ASP A 372 -27.04 -21.47 2.64
CA ASP A 372 -25.93 -21.59 1.68
C ASP A 372 -24.54 -21.52 2.37
N HIS A 373 -24.51 -21.08 3.62
CA HIS A 373 -23.30 -20.93 4.44
C HIS A 373 -23.48 -21.43 5.89
N PRO A 374 -23.94 -22.68 6.12
CA PRO A 374 -24.33 -23.16 7.46
C PRO A 374 -23.18 -23.16 8.48
N GLU A 375 -21.94 -23.36 8.02
CA GLU A 375 -20.75 -23.36 8.89
C GLU A 375 -20.39 -21.99 9.46
N LEU A 376 -20.95 -20.88 8.95
CA LEU A 376 -20.71 -19.55 9.50
C LEU A 376 -21.51 -19.32 10.79
N ALA A 377 -22.59 -20.07 11.02
CA ALA A 377 -23.45 -19.93 12.19
C ALA A 377 -22.68 -20.04 13.51
N ARG A 378 -21.73 -20.97 13.60
CA ARG A 378 -20.88 -21.15 14.81
C ARG A 378 -19.95 -19.96 15.09
N TYR A 379 -19.66 -19.14 14.08
CA TYR A 379 -18.80 -17.96 14.23
C TYR A 379 -19.60 -16.67 14.43
N ALA A 380 -20.93 -16.71 14.23
CA ALA A 380 -21.74 -15.51 14.28
C ALA A 380 -21.67 -14.82 15.65
N ILE A 381 -21.48 -13.50 15.62
CA ILE A 381 -21.48 -12.64 16.81
C ILE A 381 -22.88 -12.08 17.05
N VAL A 382 -23.63 -11.84 15.98
CA VAL A 382 -24.98 -11.26 16.00
C VAL A 382 -26.08 -12.32 15.91
N ALA A 383 -27.19 -12.05 16.58
CA ALA A 383 -28.40 -12.85 16.49
C ALA A 383 -29.26 -12.46 15.26
N PRO A 384 -30.15 -13.35 14.76
CA PRO A 384 -30.98 -13.08 13.58
C PRO A 384 -31.78 -11.78 13.64
N GLU A 385 -32.29 -11.40 14.82
CA GLU A 385 -33.06 -10.18 15.05
C GLU A 385 -32.23 -8.89 14.91
N GLN A 386 -30.90 -8.98 14.96
CA GLN A 386 -29.99 -7.85 14.75
C GLN A 386 -29.77 -7.56 13.27
N LEU A 387 -30.22 -8.44 12.37
CA LEU A 387 -30.03 -8.29 10.94
C LEU A 387 -31.19 -7.54 10.27
N ASP A 388 -30.87 -6.72 9.26
CA ASP A 388 -31.83 -6.16 8.32
C ASP A 388 -31.84 -7.01 7.04
N ARG A 389 -32.87 -7.84 6.87
CA ARG A 389 -32.99 -8.70 5.69
C ARG A 389 -33.66 -8.02 4.49
N SER A 390 -34.07 -6.76 4.64
CA SER A 390 -34.60 -5.98 3.51
C SER A 390 -33.50 -5.47 2.58
N VAL A 391 -32.24 -5.45 3.06
CA VAL A 391 -31.06 -5.05 2.29
C VAL A 391 -30.21 -6.25 1.88
N PRO A 392 -29.40 -6.13 0.81
CA PRO A 392 -28.42 -7.16 0.46
C PRO A 392 -27.43 -7.43 1.61
N ARG A 393 -26.95 -8.67 1.72
CA ARG A 393 -26.01 -9.12 2.79
C ARG A 393 -24.73 -8.28 2.89
N HIS A 394 -24.29 -7.72 1.77
CA HIS A 394 -23.09 -6.87 1.69
C HIS A 394 -23.36 -5.39 1.98
N ALA A 395 -24.61 -4.97 2.17
CA ALA A 395 -24.94 -3.60 2.50
C ALA A 395 -24.38 -3.22 3.87
N ASP A 396 -24.11 -1.92 4.07
CA ASP A 396 -23.55 -1.41 5.31
C ASP A 396 -24.52 -1.55 6.50
N GLY A 397 -25.83 -1.49 6.21
CA GLY A 397 -26.92 -1.65 7.17
C GLY A 397 -27.36 -3.10 7.42
N TRP A 398 -26.64 -4.11 6.93
CA TRP A 398 -26.98 -5.52 7.17
C TRP A 398 -27.10 -5.83 8.67
N VAL A 399 -26.22 -5.25 9.49
CA VAL A 399 -26.33 -5.28 10.96
C VAL A 399 -26.93 -3.95 11.45
N LYS A 400 -28.03 -4.03 12.20
CA LYS A 400 -28.79 -2.86 12.66
C LYS A 400 -28.22 -2.23 13.92
N TRP A 401 -27.76 -3.05 14.86
CA TRP A 401 -27.24 -2.62 16.15
C TRP A 401 -26.33 -3.67 16.78
N LEU A 402 -25.42 -3.23 17.64
CA LEU A 402 -24.46 -4.07 18.38
C LEU A 402 -24.37 -3.63 19.85
N THR A 403 -24.20 -4.59 20.75
CA THR A 403 -23.77 -4.33 22.13
C THR A 403 -22.27 -4.03 22.19
N GLU A 404 -21.80 -3.40 23.27
CA GLU A 404 -20.36 -3.15 23.46
C GLU A 404 -19.54 -4.44 23.51
N GLU A 405 -20.08 -5.50 24.11
CA GLU A 405 -19.44 -6.82 24.13
C GLU A 405 -19.26 -7.39 22.71
N GLN A 406 -20.28 -7.27 21.87
CA GLN A 406 -20.19 -7.70 20.47
C GLN A 406 -19.15 -6.88 19.70
N VAL A 407 -19.11 -5.56 19.89
CA VAL A 407 -18.06 -4.71 19.30
C VAL A 407 -16.66 -5.15 19.78
N GLY A 408 -16.53 -5.55 21.04
CA GLY A 408 -15.32 -6.18 21.59
C GLY A 408 -14.89 -7.42 20.82
N ARG A 409 -15.82 -8.34 20.55
CA ARG A 409 -15.56 -9.57 19.79
C ARG A 409 -15.16 -9.31 18.33
N TYR A 410 -15.81 -8.34 17.67
CA TYR A 410 -15.45 -7.91 16.31
C TYR A 410 -14.05 -7.29 16.23
N ALA A 411 -13.58 -6.67 17.31
CA ALA A 411 -12.32 -5.94 17.31
C ALA A 411 -11.09 -6.79 17.61
N ILE A 412 -11.21 -8.08 17.96
CA ILE A 412 -10.10 -8.89 18.50
C ILE A 412 -8.81 -8.76 17.67
N LEU A 413 -8.88 -8.94 16.35
CA LEU A 413 -7.68 -8.78 15.49
C LEU A 413 -7.29 -7.31 15.30
N PHE A 414 -8.28 -6.42 15.17
CA PHE A 414 -8.03 -5.00 14.95
C PHE A 414 -7.38 -4.32 16.17
N ASP A 415 -7.72 -4.77 17.38
CA ASP A 415 -7.14 -4.31 18.64
C ASP A 415 -5.63 -4.58 18.69
N SER A 416 -5.14 -5.67 18.07
CA SER A 416 -3.70 -5.89 17.91
C SER A 416 -3.02 -4.80 17.10
N VAL A 417 -3.67 -4.26 16.05
CA VAL A 417 -3.13 -3.16 15.23
C VAL A 417 -2.90 -1.93 16.10
N VAL A 418 -3.97 -1.50 16.78
CA VAL A 418 -3.95 -0.27 17.58
C VAL A 418 -3.02 -0.42 18.79
N ARG A 419 -3.08 -1.56 19.49
CA ARG A 419 -2.22 -1.86 20.63
C ARG A 419 -0.75 -1.85 20.23
N THR A 420 -0.36 -2.59 19.19
CA THR A 420 1.04 -2.67 18.75
C THR A 420 1.54 -1.30 18.28
N ALA A 421 0.72 -0.53 17.57
CA ALA A 421 1.04 0.83 17.17
C ALA A 421 1.33 1.72 18.40
N ARG A 422 0.48 1.69 19.42
CA ARG A 422 0.67 2.44 20.67
C ARG A 422 1.92 1.99 21.44
N GLU A 423 2.13 0.68 21.57
CA GLU A 423 3.32 0.10 22.23
C GLU A 423 4.63 0.52 21.54
N ARG A 424 4.59 0.74 20.22
CA ARG A 424 5.71 1.25 19.42
C ARG A 424 5.75 2.79 19.31
N GLY A 425 4.99 3.50 20.15
CA GLY A 425 5.00 4.95 20.24
C GLY A 425 4.38 5.67 19.03
N ARG A 426 3.52 5.00 18.26
CA ARG A 426 2.84 5.59 17.10
C ARG A 426 1.53 6.25 17.55
N ALA A 427 1.24 7.41 16.94
CA ALA A 427 -0.03 8.07 17.16
C ALA A 427 -1.14 7.31 16.43
N ARG A 428 -2.41 7.43 16.87
CA ARG A 428 -3.53 6.79 16.16
C ARG A 428 -3.62 7.24 14.70
N GLU A 429 -3.24 8.50 14.43
CA GLU A 429 -3.26 9.06 13.10
C GLU A 429 -2.11 8.58 12.21
N ASP A 430 -1.16 7.81 12.77
CA ASP A 430 -0.17 7.08 11.98
C ASP A 430 -0.70 5.71 11.51
N VAL A 431 -1.96 5.36 11.86
CA VAL A 431 -2.68 4.22 11.32
C VAL A 431 -3.71 4.71 10.30
N LEU A 432 -3.61 4.20 9.08
CA LEU A 432 -4.43 4.59 7.94
C LEU A 432 -5.36 3.45 7.58
N CYS A 433 -6.67 3.62 7.76
CA CYS A 433 -7.65 2.60 7.41
C CYS A 433 -8.16 2.81 5.98
N GLU A 434 -7.82 1.88 5.09
CA GLU A 434 -8.28 1.89 3.71
C GLU A 434 -9.75 1.42 3.63
N VAL A 435 -10.66 2.24 4.15
CA VAL A 435 -12.11 2.03 3.98
C VAL A 435 -12.60 2.91 2.85
N LEU A 436 -12.85 2.29 1.70
CA LEU A 436 -13.28 2.96 0.48
C LEU A 436 -14.75 3.37 0.48
N SER A 437 -15.65 2.58 -0.11
CA SER A 437 -17.05 2.96 -0.30
C SER A 437 -17.94 2.39 0.79
N THR A 438 -17.83 1.10 1.09
CA THR A 438 -18.62 0.40 2.11
C THR A 438 -17.99 0.52 3.49
N LEU A 439 -18.76 1.01 4.46
CA LEU A 439 -18.41 1.01 5.88
C LEU A 439 -19.50 0.29 6.67
N PRO A 440 -19.42 -1.05 6.77
CA PRO A 440 -20.38 -1.85 7.52
C PRO A 440 -20.48 -1.41 8.98
N HIS A 441 -21.68 -1.54 9.57
CA HIS A 441 -21.93 -1.09 10.93
C HIS A 441 -20.88 -1.62 11.93
N GLU A 442 -20.50 -2.88 11.82
CA GLU A 442 -19.52 -3.53 12.69
C GLU A 442 -18.14 -2.86 12.62
N LEU A 443 -17.64 -2.63 11.40
CA LEU A 443 -16.38 -1.93 11.17
C LEU A 443 -16.44 -0.48 11.66
N SER A 444 -17.57 0.20 11.44
CA SER A 444 -17.76 1.58 11.92
C SER A 444 -17.63 1.68 13.44
N ARG A 445 -18.22 0.72 14.16
CA ARG A 445 -18.17 0.68 15.63
C ARG A 445 -16.78 0.35 16.15
N VAL A 446 -16.06 -0.56 15.49
CA VAL A 446 -14.67 -0.89 15.86
C VAL A 446 -13.75 0.32 15.65
N MET A 447 -13.78 0.96 14.48
CA MET A 447 -12.94 2.13 14.20
C MET A 447 -13.22 3.33 15.11
N ALA A 448 -14.50 3.55 15.45
CA ALA A 448 -14.91 4.65 16.32
C ALA A 448 -14.31 4.56 17.74
N ARG A 449 -14.01 3.35 18.23
CA ARG A 449 -13.38 3.15 19.56
C ARG A 449 -12.04 3.87 19.68
N ASP A 450 -11.28 3.94 18.61
CA ASP A 450 -9.94 4.55 18.57
C ASP A 450 -9.89 5.88 17.82
N GLY A 451 -11.05 6.36 17.32
CA GLY A 451 -11.16 7.61 16.56
C GLY A 451 -10.39 7.56 15.24
N LEU A 452 -10.45 6.42 14.55
CA LEU A 452 -9.82 6.22 13.24
C LEU A 452 -10.80 6.59 12.12
N GLY A 453 -10.31 7.38 11.15
CA GLY A 453 -11.08 7.75 9.97
C GLY A 453 -10.87 6.79 8.80
N ARG A 454 -11.49 7.13 7.67
CA ARG A 454 -11.47 6.35 6.43
C ARG A 454 -10.78 7.08 5.28
N PHE A 455 -10.63 6.37 4.16
CA PHE A 455 -10.14 6.98 2.92
C PHE A 455 -11.29 7.66 2.17
N ARG A 456 -11.03 8.86 1.68
CA ARG A 456 -11.95 9.71 0.91
C ARG A 456 -11.34 9.98 -0.46
N VAL A 457 -11.61 9.09 -1.40
CA VAL A 457 -11.12 9.16 -2.79
C VAL A 457 -12.07 10.05 -3.62
N THR A 458 -11.81 11.36 -3.66
CA THR A 458 -12.76 12.36 -4.14
C THR A 458 -13.14 12.22 -5.62
N GLN A 459 -12.32 11.56 -6.44
CA GLN A 459 -12.69 11.28 -7.83
C GLN A 459 -13.79 10.22 -7.98
N LYS A 460 -14.10 9.45 -6.92
CA LYS A 460 -15.20 8.48 -6.87
C LYS A 460 -16.53 9.08 -6.37
N ALA A 461 -16.56 10.40 -6.13
CA ALA A 461 -17.73 11.11 -5.61
C ALA A 461 -18.92 11.08 -6.56
N ASP A 462 -20.09 10.75 -6.01
CA ASP A 462 -21.37 11.00 -6.65
C ASP A 462 -21.82 12.43 -6.33
N LEU A 463 -21.67 13.32 -7.32
CA LEU A 463 -22.02 14.73 -7.16
C LEU A 463 -23.54 14.99 -7.10
N THR A 464 -24.36 13.99 -7.39
CA THR A 464 -25.83 14.08 -7.30
C THR A 464 -26.36 13.70 -5.91
N ASN A 465 -25.55 13.01 -5.11
CA ASN A 465 -25.89 12.62 -3.75
C ASN A 465 -25.11 13.47 -2.73
N PRO A 466 -25.73 14.45 -2.05
CA PRO A 466 -25.05 15.28 -1.06
C PRO A 466 -24.44 14.51 0.11
N ALA A 467 -24.96 13.31 0.41
CA ALA A 467 -24.46 12.44 1.47
C ALA A 467 -23.35 11.47 1.00
N ASP A 468 -22.93 11.51 -0.27
CA ASP A 468 -21.91 10.59 -0.77
C ASP A 468 -20.60 10.78 -0.01
N VAL A 469 -20.02 9.64 0.38
CA VAL A 469 -18.86 9.58 1.26
C VAL A 469 -17.60 10.17 0.65
N TYR A 470 -17.50 10.28 -0.67
CA TYR A 470 -16.30 10.82 -1.32
C TYR A 470 -16.38 12.31 -1.62
N ARG A 471 -17.53 12.95 -1.38
CA ARG A 471 -17.63 14.41 -1.43
C ARG A 471 -16.79 15.01 -0.30
N SER A 472 -15.89 15.92 -0.64
CA SER A 472 -14.88 16.42 0.30
C SER A 472 -15.51 17.14 1.51
N GLU A 473 -16.66 17.79 1.34
CA GLU A 473 -17.39 18.44 2.43
C GLU A 473 -17.85 17.48 3.54
N ASN A 474 -17.93 16.18 3.25
CA ASN A 474 -18.34 15.15 4.20
C ASN A 474 -17.14 14.52 4.95
N ALA A 475 -15.92 15.00 4.71
CA ALA A 475 -14.72 14.49 5.39
C ALA A 475 -14.66 14.95 6.86
N ALA A 476 -14.27 14.01 7.73
CA ALA A 476 -14.01 14.26 9.15
C ALA A 476 -12.50 14.52 9.41
N PRO A 477 -12.12 15.13 10.55
CA PRO A 477 -10.72 15.41 10.88
C PRO A 477 -9.76 14.21 10.82
N GLU A 478 -10.25 13.03 11.19
CA GLU A 478 -9.54 11.75 11.22
C GLU A 478 -9.45 11.06 9.85
N ASP A 479 -10.19 11.54 8.85
CA ASP A 479 -10.18 10.96 7.50
C ASP A 479 -8.88 11.30 6.75
N TRP A 480 -8.58 10.46 5.76
CA TRP A 480 -7.54 10.69 4.78
C TRP A 480 -8.19 11.04 3.44
N VAL A 481 -7.88 12.22 2.91
CA VAL A 481 -8.45 12.71 1.63
C VAL A 481 -7.42 12.64 0.51
N MET A 482 -7.85 12.18 -0.66
CA MET A 482 -7.02 12.07 -1.86
C MET A 482 -7.88 12.17 -3.11
N VAL A 483 -7.31 12.62 -4.23
CA VAL A 483 -8.02 12.55 -5.52
C VAL A 483 -8.16 11.09 -5.95
N GLY A 484 -7.04 10.37 -5.98
CA GLY A 484 -6.90 8.99 -6.39
C GLY A 484 -5.85 8.25 -5.56
N ASN A 485 -5.77 6.95 -5.79
CA ASN A 485 -4.75 6.05 -5.25
C ASN A 485 -4.24 5.09 -6.34
N HIS A 486 -3.40 4.13 -5.97
CA HIS A 486 -2.79 3.16 -6.89
C HIS A 486 -3.82 2.33 -7.70
N ASP A 487 -5.03 2.14 -7.19
CA ASP A 487 -6.13 1.36 -7.80
C ASP A 487 -7.08 2.19 -8.68
N THR A 488 -6.73 3.45 -8.91
CA THR A 488 -7.55 4.36 -9.69
C THR A 488 -6.79 4.94 -10.86
N LYS A 489 -7.54 5.42 -11.86
CA LYS A 489 -6.96 6.25 -12.93
C LYS A 489 -6.35 7.50 -12.31
N SER A 490 -5.29 8.01 -12.93
CA SER A 490 -4.80 9.34 -12.59
C SER A 490 -5.86 10.39 -12.89
N LEU A 491 -5.81 11.50 -12.16
CA LEU A 491 -6.69 12.65 -12.37
C LEU A 491 -6.60 13.16 -13.81
N TRP A 492 -5.39 13.18 -14.37
CA TRP A 492 -5.11 13.68 -15.72
C TRP A 492 -5.79 12.82 -16.79
N ARG A 493 -5.79 11.50 -16.59
CA ARG A 493 -6.57 10.57 -17.42
C ARG A 493 -8.06 10.83 -17.29
N LEU A 494 -8.53 11.01 -16.06
CA LEU A 494 -9.95 11.16 -15.77
C LEU A 494 -10.51 12.46 -16.34
N ILE A 495 -9.78 13.57 -16.23
CA ILE A 495 -10.15 14.86 -16.83
C ILE A 495 -10.25 14.74 -18.36
N SER A 496 -9.28 14.06 -18.99
CA SER A 496 -9.32 13.80 -20.44
C SER A 496 -10.57 13.00 -20.83
N GLU A 497 -10.95 11.99 -20.03
CA GLU A 497 -12.19 11.23 -20.25
C GLU A 497 -13.45 12.07 -20.02
N TRP A 498 -13.49 12.91 -18.99
CA TRP A 498 -14.61 13.83 -18.76
C TRP A 498 -14.76 14.84 -19.88
N GLN A 499 -13.66 15.34 -20.44
CA GLN A 499 -13.68 16.22 -21.60
C GLN A 499 -14.33 15.53 -22.80
N TRP A 500 -13.89 14.30 -23.09
CA TRP A 500 -14.44 13.50 -24.20
C TRP A 500 -15.92 13.15 -23.98
N LYS A 501 -16.35 12.92 -22.74
CA LYS A 501 -17.75 12.62 -22.38
C LYS A 501 -18.61 13.86 -22.13
N HIS A 502 -18.11 15.08 -22.33
CA HIS A 502 -18.79 16.33 -22.01
C HIS A 502 -19.25 16.44 -20.52
N ALA A 503 -18.52 15.81 -19.61
CA ALA A 503 -18.82 15.73 -18.17
C ALA A 503 -18.04 16.74 -17.31
N LEU A 504 -17.19 17.59 -17.91
CA LEU A 504 -16.41 18.60 -17.17
C LEU A 504 -17.27 19.62 -16.44
N ARG A 505 -18.42 19.99 -17.03
CA ARG A 505 -19.28 21.05 -16.48
C ARG A 505 -19.80 20.71 -15.09
N ALA A 506 -20.27 19.48 -14.87
CA ALA A 506 -20.74 19.04 -13.56
C ALA A 506 -19.63 19.09 -12.49
N GLN A 507 -18.40 18.74 -12.87
CA GLN A 507 -17.24 18.83 -11.99
C GLN A 507 -16.88 20.29 -11.67
N ALA A 508 -16.92 21.15 -12.69
CA ALA A 508 -16.65 22.57 -12.56
C ALA A 508 -17.69 23.29 -11.68
N ASP A 509 -18.99 22.99 -11.84
CA ASP A 509 -20.06 23.58 -11.02
C ASP A 509 -19.90 23.20 -9.54
N TYR A 510 -19.62 21.92 -9.26
CA TYR A 510 -19.35 21.46 -7.90
C TYR A 510 -18.13 22.15 -7.30
N LEU A 511 -17.02 22.23 -8.03
CA LEU A 511 -15.80 22.88 -7.55
C LEU A 511 -15.95 24.39 -7.40
N ALA A 512 -16.70 25.04 -8.27
CA ALA A 512 -16.99 26.47 -8.12
C ALA A 512 -17.82 26.73 -6.85
N TRP A 513 -18.78 25.87 -6.53
CA TRP A 513 -19.49 25.94 -5.26
C TRP A 513 -18.56 25.73 -4.05
N ARG A 514 -17.62 24.78 -4.13
CA ARG A 514 -16.65 24.49 -3.06
C ARG A 514 -15.62 25.60 -2.84
N LEU A 515 -15.10 26.15 -3.93
CA LEU A 515 -13.90 27.00 -3.93
C LEU A 515 -14.20 28.50 -4.10
N HIS A 516 -15.43 28.83 -4.51
CA HIS A 516 -15.92 30.20 -4.64
C HIS A 516 -17.21 30.37 -3.81
N PRO A 517 -17.08 30.61 -2.48
CA PRO A 517 -18.21 30.61 -1.57
C PRO A 517 -19.18 31.78 -1.83
N GLU A 518 -18.71 32.88 -2.40
CA GLU A 518 -19.58 33.98 -2.84
C GLU A 518 -20.41 33.59 -4.07
N VAL A 519 -21.66 34.08 -4.14
CA VAL A 519 -22.56 33.83 -5.29
C VAL A 519 -22.12 34.64 -6.51
N GLU A 520 -21.71 35.89 -6.29
CA GLU A 520 -21.18 36.75 -7.33
C GLU A 520 -19.88 36.14 -7.91
N GLY A 521 -19.77 36.06 -9.24
CA GLY A 521 -18.60 35.49 -9.92
C GLY A 521 -18.51 33.96 -9.96
N ARG A 522 -19.34 33.22 -9.20
CA ARG A 522 -19.27 31.75 -9.15
C ARG A 522 -19.50 31.08 -10.50
N GLU A 523 -20.51 31.52 -11.25
CA GLU A 523 -20.82 30.97 -12.58
C GLU A 523 -19.68 31.24 -13.57
N ASP A 524 -19.05 32.41 -13.50
CA ASP A 524 -17.91 32.73 -14.35
C ASP A 524 -16.70 31.86 -14.00
N PHE A 525 -16.46 31.62 -12.71
CA PHE A 525 -15.43 30.69 -12.26
C PHE A 525 -15.73 29.25 -12.71
N ALA A 526 -16.97 28.77 -12.58
CA ALA A 526 -17.39 27.46 -13.09
C ALA A 526 -17.14 27.36 -14.61
N ARG A 527 -17.44 28.42 -15.37
CA ARG A 527 -17.18 28.46 -16.82
C ARG A 527 -15.68 28.38 -17.13
N GLN A 528 -14.84 29.08 -16.38
CA GLN A 528 -13.37 29.01 -16.52
C GLN A 528 -12.87 27.59 -16.25
N LEU A 529 -13.30 26.97 -15.15
CA LEU A 529 -12.93 25.58 -14.81
C LEU A 529 -13.36 24.59 -15.89
N ALA A 530 -14.53 24.77 -16.50
CA ALA A 530 -15.01 23.89 -17.56
C ALA A 530 -14.25 24.07 -18.90
N GLN A 531 -13.60 25.22 -19.11
CA GLN A 531 -12.87 25.57 -20.34
C GLN A 531 -11.36 25.30 -20.25
N ASP A 532 -10.80 25.27 -19.03
CA ASP A 532 -9.38 25.00 -18.78
C ASP A 532 -9.21 23.70 -17.95
N PRO A 533 -8.94 22.55 -18.61
CA PRO A 533 -8.70 21.28 -17.94
C PRO A 533 -7.55 21.31 -16.93
N GLY A 534 -6.52 22.12 -17.17
CA GLY A 534 -5.40 22.29 -16.25
C GLY A 534 -5.83 23.00 -14.97
N LEU A 535 -6.60 24.08 -15.10
CA LEU A 535 -7.19 24.79 -13.96
C LEU A 535 -8.18 23.91 -13.20
N LEU A 536 -9.00 23.10 -13.89
CA LEU A 536 -9.89 22.13 -13.26
C LEU A 536 -9.11 21.11 -12.42
N ALA A 537 -7.96 20.64 -12.90
CA ALA A 537 -7.09 19.74 -12.15
C ALA A 537 -6.57 20.41 -10.87
N GLN A 538 -6.09 21.65 -10.96
CA GLN A 538 -5.66 22.40 -9.77
C GLN A 538 -6.82 22.60 -8.79
N ALA A 539 -8.04 22.88 -9.27
CA ALA A 539 -9.23 22.99 -8.44
C ALA A 539 -9.60 21.67 -7.75
N LYS A 540 -9.46 20.53 -8.43
CA LYS A 540 -9.64 19.20 -7.80
C LYS A 540 -8.64 18.94 -6.67
N PHE A 541 -7.39 19.34 -6.84
CA PHE A 541 -6.42 19.27 -5.74
C PHE A 541 -6.74 20.27 -4.63
N ALA A 542 -7.17 21.50 -4.96
CA ALA A 542 -7.49 22.53 -3.96
C ALA A 542 -8.62 22.09 -3.03
N ASP A 543 -9.63 21.39 -3.56
CA ASP A 543 -10.75 20.86 -2.78
C ASP A 543 -10.33 19.83 -1.71
N LEU A 544 -9.16 19.19 -1.87
CA LEU A 544 -8.60 18.32 -0.82
C LEU A 544 -8.21 19.10 0.45
N PHE A 545 -7.98 20.41 0.35
CA PHE A 545 -7.52 21.26 1.44
C PHE A 545 -8.63 22.17 2.00
N THR A 546 -9.86 22.10 1.48
CA THR A 546 -10.99 22.95 1.94
C THR A 546 -11.95 22.25 2.90
N ASN A 547 -11.62 21.02 3.30
CA ASN A 547 -12.42 20.20 4.20
C ASN A 547 -11.76 20.07 5.57
N ARG A 548 -12.37 19.29 6.46
CA ARG A 548 -11.93 19.19 7.87
C ARG A 548 -10.79 18.19 8.09
N ALA A 549 -10.47 17.35 7.11
CA ALA A 549 -9.46 16.31 7.23
C ALA A 549 -8.08 16.92 7.48
N ARG A 550 -7.34 16.35 8.44
CA ARG A 550 -5.98 16.80 8.76
C ARG A 550 -4.91 16.09 7.93
N SER A 551 -5.32 15.08 7.17
CA SER A 551 -4.43 14.20 6.41
C SER A 551 -4.83 14.18 4.93
N VAL A 552 -3.91 14.66 4.09
CA VAL A 552 -4.06 14.73 2.64
C VAL A 552 -2.98 13.86 1.99
N MET A 553 -3.37 13.07 1.00
CA MET A 553 -2.47 12.19 0.25
C MET A 553 -2.61 12.43 -1.26
N VAL A 554 -1.49 12.32 -1.98
CA VAL A 554 -1.48 12.32 -3.44
C VAL A 554 -0.62 11.17 -3.96
N PHE A 555 -1.06 10.55 -5.05
CA PHE A 555 -0.29 9.52 -5.73
C PHE A 555 0.73 10.14 -6.69
N PHE A 556 1.91 9.53 -6.85
CA PHE A 556 3.01 10.14 -7.61
C PHE A 556 2.64 10.51 -9.07
N ALA A 557 1.78 9.71 -9.72
CA ALA A 557 1.33 9.98 -11.08
C ALA A 557 0.53 11.29 -11.16
N ASP A 558 -0.31 11.56 -10.17
CA ASP A 558 -1.10 12.78 -10.06
C ASP A 558 -0.21 13.99 -9.79
N LEU A 559 0.77 13.86 -8.89
CA LEU A 559 1.79 14.89 -8.64
C LEU A 559 2.50 15.30 -9.93
N LEU A 560 2.97 14.31 -10.70
CA LEU A 560 3.84 14.52 -11.87
C LEU A 560 3.08 14.83 -13.16
N GLY A 561 1.75 14.87 -13.18
CA GLY A 561 1.03 15.13 -14.42
C GLY A 561 0.91 13.93 -15.36
N MET A 562 1.04 12.70 -14.85
CA MET A 562 1.09 11.49 -15.68
C MET A 562 -0.33 10.99 -15.98
N PRO A 563 -0.68 10.76 -17.27
CA PRO A 563 -2.01 10.26 -17.65
C PRO A 563 -2.15 8.74 -17.54
N ASP A 564 -1.12 8.05 -17.07
CA ASP A 564 -1.08 6.60 -17.00
C ASP A 564 -1.76 6.06 -15.73
N THR A 565 -2.44 4.92 -15.85
CA THR A 565 -3.01 4.18 -14.72
C THR A 565 -1.98 3.20 -14.18
N TYR A 566 -1.76 3.19 -12.86
CA TYR A 566 -0.77 2.31 -12.22
C TYR A 566 -1.28 0.87 -12.04
N ASN A 567 -2.52 0.71 -11.56
CA ASN A 567 -3.19 -0.58 -11.47
C ASN A 567 -4.66 -0.48 -11.86
N ALA A 568 -5.17 -1.49 -12.56
CA ALA A 568 -6.59 -1.67 -12.85
C ALA A 568 -7.14 -2.88 -12.06
N PRO A 569 -7.85 -2.66 -10.94
CA PRO A 569 -8.37 -3.74 -10.11
C PRO A 569 -9.21 -4.75 -10.88
N GLY A 570 -9.08 -6.03 -10.54
CA GLY A 570 -9.82 -7.13 -11.18
C GLY A 570 -9.30 -7.53 -12.57
N SER A 571 -8.12 -7.05 -12.97
CA SER A 571 -7.47 -7.44 -14.24
C SER A 571 -6.10 -8.07 -14.00
N VAL A 572 -5.73 -9.01 -14.88
CA VAL A 572 -4.37 -9.58 -14.96
C VAL A 572 -3.76 -9.07 -16.26
N ASP A 573 -2.96 -8.02 -16.17
CA ASP A 573 -2.32 -7.35 -17.30
C ASP A 573 -0.89 -6.94 -16.94
N ALA A 574 0.06 -7.16 -17.84
CA ALA A 574 1.47 -6.83 -17.63
C ALA A 574 1.74 -5.34 -17.33
N ARG A 575 0.80 -4.44 -17.67
CA ARG A 575 0.90 -3.02 -17.36
C ARG A 575 0.64 -2.70 -15.89
N ASN A 576 -0.12 -3.54 -15.17
CA ASN A 576 -0.32 -3.35 -13.74
C ASN A 576 1.02 -3.41 -13.00
N TRP A 577 1.18 -2.58 -11.97
CA TRP A 577 2.39 -2.55 -11.12
C TRP A 577 3.69 -2.17 -11.84
N SER A 578 3.58 -1.62 -13.06
CA SER A 578 4.73 -1.40 -13.94
C SER A 578 4.99 0.07 -14.30
N LEU A 579 4.09 0.98 -13.92
CA LEU A 579 4.25 2.41 -14.23
C LEU A 579 5.43 2.99 -13.44
N ARG A 580 6.33 3.67 -14.14
CA ARG A 580 7.58 4.22 -13.59
C ARG A 580 7.69 5.72 -13.77
N ILE A 581 8.32 6.36 -12.80
CA ILE A 581 8.78 7.74 -12.94
C ILE A 581 9.94 7.74 -13.96
N PRO A 582 9.85 8.54 -15.03
CA PRO A 582 10.89 8.58 -16.06
C PRO A 582 12.18 9.20 -15.52
N ARG A 583 13.33 8.87 -16.11
CA ARG A 583 14.65 9.34 -15.63
C ARG A 583 14.79 10.87 -15.63
N ASP A 584 14.17 11.52 -16.61
CA ASP A 584 14.12 12.97 -16.81
C ASP A 584 12.88 13.64 -16.15
N TRP A 585 12.28 12.98 -15.15
CA TRP A 585 11.06 13.45 -14.48
C TRP A 585 11.10 14.91 -14.04
N ALA A 586 12.26 15.42 -13.62
CA ALA A 586 12.40 16.81 -13.18
C ALA A 586 12.13 17.78 -14.33
N ALA A 587 12.68 17.51 -15.52
CA ALA A 587 12.44 18.32 -16.71
C ALA A 587 10.99 18.19 -17.20
N GLN A 588 10.45 16.97 -17.20
CA GLN A 588 9.04 16.73 -17.58
C GLN A 588 8.06 17.42 -16.63
N TYR A 589 8.31 17.37 -15.32
CA TYR A 589 7.49 18.04 -14.31
C TYR A 589 7.49 19.55 -14.53
N GLN A 590 8.66 20.16 -14.76
CA GLN A 590 8.74 21.60 -15.07
C GLN A 590 8.01 21.94 -16.37
N GLN A 591 8.20 21.16 -17.44
CA GLN A 591 7.48 21.38 -18.70
C GLN A 591 5.96 21.30 -18.51
N ARG A 592 5.47 20.30 -17.76
CA ARG A 592 4.05 20.13 -17.46
C ARG A 592 3.52 21.25 -16.57
N LEU A 593 4.30 21.75 -15.61
CA LEU A 593 3.92 22.93 -14.81
C LEU A 593 3.66 24.15 -15.69
N ARG A 594 4.55 24.44 -16.66
CA ARG A 594 4.36 25.53 -17.63
C ARG A 594 3.08 25.39 -18.44
N ALA A 595 2.70 24.15 -18.76
CA ALA A 595 1.48 23.81 -19.49
C ALA A 595 0.23 23.67 -18.59
N GLY A 596 0.34 23.86 -17.27
CA GLY A 596 -0.77 23.62 -16.33
C GLY A 596 -1.17 22.15 -16.16
N ALA A 597 -0.31 21.23 -16.58
CA ALA A 597 -0.55 19.78 -16.67
C ALA A 597 0.20 18.96 -15.59
N ALA A 598 0.61 19.59 -14.48
CA ALA A 598 1.15 18.93 -13.29
C ALA A 598 0.69 19.69 -12.03
N LEU A 599 0.80 19.08 -10.85
CA LEU A 599 0.39 19.71 -9.60
C LEU A 599 1.25 20.95 -9.28
N ASN A 600 0.64 22.14 -9.28
CA ASN A 600 1.26 23.38 -8.82
C ASN A 600 0.78 23.66 -7.39
N LEU A 601 1.50 23.12 -6.40
CA LEU A 601 1.06 23.16 -5.01
C LEU A 601 0.82 24.58 -4.46
N PRO A 602 1.69 25.60 -4.70
CA PRO A 602 1.38 26.97 -4.28
C PRO A 602 0.07 27.50 -4.83
N GLN A 603 -0.25 27.24 -6.10
CA GLN A 603 -1.51 27.63 -6.72
C GLN A 603 -2.70 26.94 -6.03
N VAL A 604 -2.58 25.64 -5.79
CA VAL A 604 -3.59 24.81 -5.14
C VAL A 604 -3.90 25.31 -3.73
N LEU A 605 -2.87 25.57 -2.92
CA LEU A 605 -3.03 26.07 -1.55
C LEU A 605 -3.61 27.49 -1.53
N ALA A 606 -3.21 28.35 -2.47
CA ALA A 606 -3.78 29.69 -2.57
C ALA A 606 -5.28 29.65 -2.94
N MET A 607 -5.67 28.73 -3.83
CA MET A 607 -7.07 28.50 -4.18
C MET A 607 -7.87 27.99 -2.98
N ALA A 608 -7.32 27.04 -2.22
CA ALA A 608 -7.95 26.52 -1.01
C ALA A 608 -8.12 27.59 0.09
N LEU A 609 -7.11 28.43 0.34
CA LEU A 609 -7.20 29.54 1.30
C LEU A 609 -8.27 30.56 0.90
N ARG A 610 -8.39 30.87 -0.40
CA ARG A 610 -9.41 31.78 -0.93
C ARG A 610 -10.83 31.24 -0.78
N ALA A 611 -11.00 29.93 -0.74
CA ALA A 611 -12.29 29.26 -0.52
C ALA A 611 -12.87 29.53 0.88
N GLY A 612 -12.06 30.00 1.84
CA GLY A 612 -12.53 30.46 3.15
C GLY A 612 -13.27 31.81 3.12
N GLY A 613 -13.49 32.41 1.93
CA GLY A 613 -14.25 33.64 1.76
C GLY A 613 -13.47 34.91 2.06
N ALA A 614 -14.18 36.05 2.10
CA ALA A 614 -13.57 37.37 2.26
C ALA A 614 -12.72 37.51 3.53
N GLU A 615 -13.15 36.92 4.65
CA GLU A 615 -12.41 36.97 5.91
C GLU A 615 -11.07 36.23 5.81
N ALA A 616 -11.06 35.02 5.26
CA ALA A 616 -9.83 34.25 5.06
C ALA A 616 -8.86 34.98 4.12
N ARG A 617 -9.38 35.59 3.05
CA ARG A 617 -8.58 36.39 2.11
C ARG A 617 -7.93 37.60 2.79
N ALA A 618 -8.65 38.30 3.66
CA ALA A 618 -8.10 39.42 4.42
C ALA A 618 -7.06 38.95 5.44
N ARG A 619 -7.36 37.88 6.17
CA ARG A 619 -6.47 37.29 7.20
C ARG A 619 -5.14 36.80 6.61
N HIS A 620 -5.19 36.18 5.44
CA HIS A 620 -4.03 35.54 4.80
C HIS A 620 -3.48 36.34 3.60
N ALA A 621 -3.79 37.62 3.48
CA ALA A 621 -3.43 38.43 2.29
C ALA A 621 -1.94 38.34 1.90
N LYS A 622 -1.03 38.50 2.88
CA LYS A 622 0.43 38.40 2.65
C LYS A 622 0.89 37.00 2.22
N LEU A 623 0.26 35.98 2.79
CA LEU A 623 0.55 34.58 2.47
C LEU A 623 0.08 34.25 1.04
N LEU A 624 -1.12 34.71 0.69
CA LEU A 624 -1.68 34.57 -0.66
C LEU A 624 -0.78 35.21 -1.73
N GLU A 625 -0.30 36.44 -1.49
CA GLU A 625 0.63 37.12 -2.41
C GLU A 625 1.92 36.31 -2.63
N ARG A 626 2.52 35.79 -1.56
CA ARG A 626 3.72 34.93 -1.65
C ARG A 626 3.45 33.63 -2.38
N LEU A 627 2.29 33.00 -2.15
CA LEU A 627 1.88 31.79 -2.85
C LEU A 627 1.64 32.04 -4.34
N ASP A 628 1.00 33.15 -4.72
CA ASP A 628 0.78 33.51 -6.12
C ASP A 628 2.12 33.75 -6.84
N VAL A 629 3.05 34.49 -6.23
CA VAL A 629 4.38 34.70 -6.79
C VAL A 629 5.12 33.37 -6.97
N ALA A 630 5.05 32.47 -5.98
CA ALA A 630 5.65 31.14 -6.08
C ALA A 630 4.99 30.28 -7.18
N ALA A 631 3.66 30.34 -7.31
CA ALA A 631 2.90 29.64 -8.33
C ALA A 631 3.28 30.10 -9.74
N THR A 632 3.42 31.41 -9.95
CA THR A 632 3.84 31.99 -11.23
C THR A 632 5.27 31.63 -11.57
N ARG A 633 6.20 31.68 -10.61
CA ARG A 633 7.60 31.27 -10.82
C ARG A 633 7.75 29.82 -11.25
N LEU A 634 6.86 28.93 -10.80
CA LEU A 634 6.84 27.54 -11.22
C LEU A 634 6.35 27.33 -12.66
N ARG A 635 5.67 28.33 -13.24
CA ARG A 635 5.17 28.31 -14.62
C ARG A 635 6.09 29.02 -15.62
N THR A 636 7.14 29.68 -15.13
CA THR A 636 8.18 30.35 -15.95
C THR A 636 9.42 29.47 -15.97
#